data_AF-A0A5M3YPP7-F1
#
_entry.id   AF-A0A5M3YPP7-F1
#
_cell.length_a   1.000
_cell.length_b   1.000
_cell.length_c   1.000
_cell.angle_alpha   90.00
_cell.angle_beta   90.00
_cell.angle_gamma   90.00
#
_symmetry.space_group_name_H-M   'P 1'
#
loop_
_entity.id
_entity.type
_entity.pdbx_description
1 polymer ?
#
loop_
_entity_poly.entity_id
_entity_poly.type
_entity_poly.pdbx_seq_one_letter_code
_entity_poly.pdbx_strand_id
1 'polypeptide(L)'
;MSASTERIITNSHSFSEVYPPHRMEPHAKLAKGNEPLDGMESFPSFSHTEQSTPNSATLSRTDTAVFTEQLATALPELQPLESPAKAATRAEQKLTFLHGCRLYPKAIAWSFILSSTLIMEGFDTLLIFNFFAFPAFKRRYGTPTPGSGYQIPSKWQFGLTTAAEAGEIVGLLANGYLADRIGYRWTMVSALAFLFLSIFLAFFAVNIRMLLAAQILCGIPWGVFQTLSTTYAAEVMPIMLRAYLLSNVNLCWILGQLMATGILRSLIDNTSQWSYRIPFALQWAVGLPILVAVIFAPESPWWLIRHGRQHDAQRSLTRLTRKGKVNLDQTMAMINRTNEIEKFLKKSDRGISYLDAFKGVDRRRTEITCMVWIAQQVCGTSLMGWASTFYQEAGFSVENAFNLSVGIYGIAILAAVISWSLLSRFGRRRLYLCGLSALLAILLAGGIVGTLRTSRAQLWTLGSLLLSLTFVYDMTIGPVCYVLVAEIPSTRLRVKTVVLARTAYNLAGILINWMTPHMLSPDAWAWKGKSCFFFAGTTAVCLVWCYWRLPETFGLSYLEIDILFERKAKTSKFRELRANLESSGYFSIRNPAEMHHLMDAAPTTQNRRATRSSLACLPCRSRHAKCDGKRPSCGRCSEVGSQCSYARSRRGGLDRAALAERRKRMASGVYTEPVDHSSSERATAVRAEECTTELLPVDVRHESDMVDIDHGDSNPTRQHGFAPLVAALRFMGNIYNSREWSIPLKDDIETSLSTLSPSDPIQVQCRILYSVALFWYDYKAEAKSQMDRAARLAIDLQMFRPEFAASRGGDHQVQRESWRRTWWMLYILDAYYAGTLGTMNFRVMNIDVTAELPCDEADYESGVSINTVPPTGLCRDSSCATLQNIPTPKTLQEFNNREFLPNNVHFSSFAYLIGAVQCAAAAISITPKVAAAEDSTHLIQAVDCSLDGWRLLLPPERKNVMNENGEIDELMFQAQLLTHVSTIGLHRPLSALKFNAIENVSSCAREPQLDTPTPDLVNVHTARVLRAVEAQIRLLALPVRRFHHTPFTTCMVSEGTLALLSACSALFKGKDLAIARDQIRMTLGCLKVLGEVWPRTARNVREIQTIAQCVLGLGQGASYHSTPGSSELPSFGADGISLDSTNGGLSTDDNELGTALGAIDDLCGWYNLGDLDDLPWGMSNGL
;
A
#
# COMPACT_ATOMS: atom_id res chain seq x y z
N MET A 1 10.78 33.53 26.01
CA MET A 1 12.22 33.39 26.32
C MET A 1 12.70 31.94 26.20
N SER A 2 12.37 31.03 27.13
CA SER A 2 12.85 29.63 27.00
C SER A 2 12.22 28.87 25.81
N ALA A 3 10.91 28.97 25.57
CA ALA A 3 10.29 28.47 24.32
C ALA A 3 10.95 29.06 23.05
N SER A 4 11.30 30.34 23.09
CA SER A 4 12.04 31.01 22.01
C SER A 4 13.47 30.46 21.82
N THR A 5 14.11 30.03 22.91
CA THR A 5 15.46 29.42 22.92
C THR A 5 15.43 28.05 22.26
N GLU A 6 14.45 27.22 22.61
CA GLU A 6 14.28 25.90 22.01
C GLU A 6 13.91 26.01 20.53
N ARG A 7 12.90 26.84 20.19
CA ARG A 7 12.53 27.11 18.80
C ARG A 7 13.74 27.46 17.95
N ILE A 8 14.66 28.32 18.40
CA ILE A 8 15.86 28.67 17.60
C ILE A 8 16.77 27.47 17.30
N ILE A 9 16.80 26.47 18.18
CA ILE A 9 17.60 25.24 17.99
C ILE A 9 16.85 24.24 17.09
N THR A 10 15.52 24.22 17.14
CA THR A 10 14.66 23.23 16.46
C THR A 10 14.09 23.69 15.10
N ASN A 11 13.80 24.99 14.94
CA ASN A 11 13.03 25.59 13.85
C ASN A 11 13.44 27.07 13.58
N SER A 12 13.88 27.41 12.37
CA SER A 12 14.38 28.76 12.05
C SER A 12 13.33 29.75 11.52
N HIS A 13 12.03 29.47 11.63
CA HIS A 13 10.98 30.25 10.96
C HIS A 13 10.45 31.47 11.75
N SER A 14 10.75 31.63 13.05
CA SER A 14 9.96 32.50 13.95
C SER A 14 10.47 33.93 14.24
N PHE A 15 11.31 34.53 13.38
CA PHE A 15 11.84 35.89 13.61
C PHE A 15 11.05 37.05 12.97
N SER A 16 10.02 36.77 12.15
CA SER A 16 9.38 37.78 11.29
C SER A 16 8.00 38.30 11.74
N GLU A 17 7.47 37.88 12.89
CA GLU A 17 6.12 38.28 13.35
C GLU A 17 6.12 38.74 14.81
N VAL A 18 6.15 40.06 15.04
CA VAL A 18 5.87 40.71 16.33
C VAL A 18 5.07 41.99 16.07
N TYR A 19 3.89 42.12 16.67
CA TYR A 19 3.03 43.33 16.65
C TYR A 19 2.47 43.60 18.08
N PRO A 20 2.04 44.85 18.41
CA PRO A 20 2.04 45.37 19.78
C PRO A 20 0.74 45.19 20.60
N PRO A 21 0.75 45.43 21.94
CA PRO A 21 -0.32 45.08 22.88
C PRO A 21 -1.17 46.25 23.43
N HIS A 22 -2.31 45.93 24.07
CA HIS A 22 -3.13 46.85 24.88
C HIS A 22 -3.49 46.28 26.28
N ARG A 23 -3.43 47.15 27.30
CA ARG A 23 -3.74 47.05 28.78
C ARG A 23 -4.95 46.16 29.19
N MET A 24 -5.14 45.62 30.42
CA MET A 24 -4.99 46.16 31.79
C MET A 24 -5.27 45.09 32.91
N GLU A 25 -4.94 45.42 34.17
CA GLU A 25 -4.99 44.70 35.48
C GLU A 25 -6.40 44.56 36.19
N PRO A 26 -6.57 44.14 37.50
CA PRO A 26 -6.06 42.97 38.29
C PRO A 26 -7.07 42.30 39.31
N HIS A 27 -6.55 41.31 40.10
CA HIS A 27 -6.84 40.99 41.54
C HIS A 27 -7.91 39.95 42.05
N ALA A 28 -7.39 38.88 42.70
CA ALA A 28 -7.52 38.52 44.15
C ALA A 28 -8.41 37.36 44.72
N LYS A 29 -7.72 36.41 45.40
CA LYS A 29 -7.91 35.83 46.79
C LYS A 29 -8.80 34.59 47.12
N LEU A 30 -8.16 33.64 47.86
CA LEU A 30 -8.62 32.77 48.99
C LEU A 30 -9.66 31.65 48.72
N ALA A 31 -9.78 30.51 49.44
CA ALA A 31 -8.88 29.73 50.34
C ALA A 31 -9.56 28.41 50.83
N LYS A 32 -8.77 27.34 51.16
CA LYS A 32 -9.09 26.15 52.03
C LYS A 32 -10.29 25.24 51.64
N GLY A 33 -10.34 23.92 51.91
CA GLY A 33 -9.41 22.96 52.53
C GLY A 33 -10.09 21.59 52.80
N ASN A 34 -9.33 20.61 53.35
CA ASN A 34 -9.75 19.34 54.00
C ASN A 34 -10.31 18.16 53.15
N GLU A 35 -9.45 17.18 52.84
CA GLU A 35 -9.35 15.82 53.46
C GLU A 35 -10.47 15.26 54.41
N PRO A 36 -10.49 13.93 54.75
CA PRO A 36 -9.90 12.72 54.13
C PRO A 36 -10.77 11.41 54.26
N LEU A 37 -10.16 10.21 54.03
CA LEU A 37 -10.54 8.83 54.49
C LEU A 37 -11.76 8.14 53.78
N ASP A 38 -11.89 6.80 53.68
CA ASP A 38 -11.10 5.64 54.17
C ASP A 38 -11.42 4.32 53.40
N GLY A 39 -10.60 3.27 53.60
CA GLY A 39 -10.94 1.82 53.45
C GLY A 39 -11.23 1.23 52.04
N MET A 40 -10.69 0.12 51.50
CA MET A 40 -9.98 -1.11 51.93
C MET A 40 -10.80 -2.41 51.65
N GLU A 41 -10.17 -3.34 50.90
CA GLU A 41 -10.44 -4.78 50.72
C GLU A 41 -11.78 -5.33 50.14
N SER A 42 -11.70 -6.07 49.02
CA SER A 42 -12.01 -7.53 48.98
C SER A 42 -11.95 -8.16 47.56
N PHE A 43 -11.43 -9.39 47.50
CA PHE A 43 -11.68 -10.42 46.46
C PHE A 43 -12.56 -11.53 47.12
N PRO A 44 -13.07 -12.58 46.43
CA PRO A 44 -13.15 -12.89 44.99
C PRO A 44 -14.58 -13.26 44.51
N SER A 45 -14.78 -13.55 43.20
CA SER A 45 -15.51 -14.76 42.74
C SER A 45 -15.62 -14.85 41.20
N PHE A 46 -15.52 -16.08 40.68
CA PHE A 46 -15.84 -16.42 39.29
C PHE A 46 -17.35 -16.73 39.17
N SER A 47 -18.02 -16.18 38.15
CA SER A 47 -19.31 -16.70 37.68
C SER A 47 -19.41 -16.55 36.16
N HIS A 48 -19.83 -17.62 35.48
CA HIS A 48 -20.14 -17.59 34.06
C HIS A 48 -21.47 -16.89 33.84
N THR A 49 -21.48 -15.88 32.97
CA THR A 49 -22.73 -15.30 32.45
C THR A 49 -22.59 -15.09 30.95
N GLU A 50 -23.58 -15.56 30.19
CA GLU A 50 -23.62 -15.44 28.74
C GLU A 50 -23.62 -13.97 28.30
N GLN A 51 -22.69 -13.56 27.44
CA GLN A 51 -22.74 -12.25 26.80
C GLN A 51 -23.18 -12.32 25.35
N SER A 52 -24.19 -11.52 25.08
CA SER A 52 -24.88 -11.30 23.82
C SER A 52 -23.94 -10.80 22.71
N THR A 53 -24.22 -11.23 21.48
CA THR A 53 -23.53 -10.77 20.28
C THR A 53 -23.75 -9.27 20.05
N PRO A 54 -22.69 -8.45 19.88
CA PRO A 54 -22.85 -7.05 19.52
C PRO A 54 -23.28 -6.87 18.06
N ASN A 55 -24.11 -5.86 17.83
CA ASN A 55 -24.82 -5.62 16.58
C ASN A 55 -23.92 -5.18 15.41
N SER A 56 -24.51 -5.23 14.20
CA SER A 56 -23.85 -4.92 12.93
C SER A 56 -23.13 -3.56 12.89
N ALA A 57 -21.83 -3.60 12.57
CA ALA A 57 -21.01 -2.42 12.30
C ALA A 57 -21.67 -1.46 11.31
N THR A 58 -21.85 -0.21 11.74
CA THR A 58 -22.18 0.94 10.90
C THR A 58 -20.87 1.71 10.70
N LEU A 59 -20.39 1.81 9.46
CA LEU A 59 -19.08 2.40 9.17
C LEU A 59 -19.10 3.92 9.38
N SER A 60 -18.07 4.48 10.02
CA SER A 60 -17.91 5.94 10.12
C SER A 60 -17.44 6.52 8.77
N ARG A 61 -17.70 7.81 8.55
CA ARG A 61 -17.22 8.52 7.35
C ARG A 61 -15.72 8.86 7.44
N THR A 62 -15.19 8.94 8.67
CA THR A 62 -13.85 9.40 9.02
C THR A 62 -12.78 8.38 8.64
N ASP A 63 -12.96 7.11 9.04
CA ASP A 63 -12.03 5.99 8.71
C ASP A 63 -11.82 5.82 7.19
N THR A 64 -12.79 6.27 6.41
CA THR A 64 -12.76 6.16 4.95
C THR A 64 -11.90 7.24 4.30
N ALA A 65 -11.82 8.45 4.89
CA ALA A 65 -11.02 9.56 4.40
C ALA A 65 -9.52 9.34 4.67
N VAL A 66 -9.16 9.01 5.91
CA VAL A 66 -7.78 8.78 6.38
C VAL A 66 -7.03 7.76 5.52
N PHE A 67 -7.70 6.67 5.11
CA PHE A 67 -7.10 5.67 4.22
C PHE A 67 -6.80 6.21 2.81
N THR A 68 -7.67 7.06 2.25
CA THR A 68 -7.44 7.68 0.94
C THR A 68 -6.27 8.66 0.98
N GLU A 69 -6.15 9.40 2.07
CA GLU A 69 -5.05 10.32 2.33
C GLU A 69 -3.72 9.55 2.45
N GLN A 70 -3.65 8.56 3.34
CA GLN A 70 -2.48 7.67 3.45
C GLN A 70 -2.06 7.03 2.13
N LEU A 71 -3.02 6.61 1.27
CA LEU A 71 -2.71 6.02 -0.03
C LEU A 71 -2.23 7.07 -1.07
N ALA A 72 -2.71 8.31 -0.97
CA ALA A 72 -2.28 9.41 -1.84
C ALA A 72 -0.91 9.98 -1.44
N THR A 73 -0.65 10.13 -0.13
CA THR A 73 0.63 10.59 0.44
C THR A 73 1.74 9.56 0.22
N ALA A 74 1.42 8.26 0.22
CA ALA A 74 2.41 7.21 0.04
C ALA A 74 2.74 6.85 -1.43
N LEU A 75 1.98 7.37 -2.40
CA LEU A 75 2.24 7.20 -3.85
C LEU A 75 2.12 8.54 -4.62
N PRO A 76 2.94 9.58 -4.33
CA PRO A 76 2.79 10.91 -4.92
C PRO A 76 2.92 10.92 -6.45
N GLU A 77 3.78 10.06 -7.01
CA GLU A 77 4.01 9.94 -8.45
C GLU A 77 2.79 9.46 -9.25
N LEU A 78 1.76 8.93 -8.59
CA LEU A 78 0.48 8.59 -9.24
C LEU A 78 -0.48 9.79 -9.34
N GLN A 79 -0.17 10.93 -8.70
CA GLN A 79 -1.01 12.13 -8.74
C GLN A 79 -1.22 12.68 -10.18
N PRO A 80 -0.18 12.84 -11.03
CA PRO A 80 -0.36 13.25 -12.43
C PRO A 80 -1.14 12.23 -13.28
N LEU A 81 -1.01 10.95 -12.94
CA LEU A 81 -1.71 9.84 -13.61
C LEU A 81 -3.18 9.70 -13.18
N GLU A 82 -3.65 10.47 -12.19
CA GLU A 82 -5.00 10.32 -11.67
C GLU A 82 -6.08 10.66 -12.68
N SER A 83 -6.00 11.81 -13.36
CA SER A 83 -7.05 12.23 -14.30
C SER A 83 -7.16 11.30 -15.52
N PRO A 84 -6.08 10.86 -16.20
CA PRO A 84 -6.20 9.90 -17.31
C PRO A 84 -6.66 8.51 -16.86
N ALA A 85 -6.16 7.98 -15.73
CA ALA A 85 -6.56 6.65 -15.24
C ALA A 85 -8.03 6.61 -14.76
N LYS A 86 -8.50 7.67 -14.07
CA LYS A 86 -9.91 7.82 -13.67
C LYS A 86 -10.82 7.95 -14.90
N ALA A 87 -10.38 8.68 -15.94
CA ALA A 87 -11.11 8.81 -17.20
C ALA A 87 -11.23 7.45 -17.93
N ALA A 88 -10.13 6.69 -18.07
CA ALA A 88 -10.14 5.35 -18.66
C ALA A 88 -11.11 4.41 -17.94
N THR A 89 -11.01 4.32 -16.60
CA THR A 89 -11.86 3.45 -15.77
C THR A 89 -13.35 3.79 -15.94
N ARG A 90 -13.71 5.09 -15.93
CA ARG A 90 -15.10 5.55 -16.13
C ARG A 90 -15.58 5.33 -17.57
N ALA A 91 -14.72 5.49 -18.57
CA ALA A 91 -15.06 5.20 -19.96
C ALA A 91 -15.36 3.70 -20.13
N GLU A 92 -14.52 2.85 -19.55
CA GLU A 92 -14.65 1.38 -19.59
C GLU A 92 -15.91 0.88 -18.87
N GLN A 93 -16.21 1.42 -17.68
CA GLN A 93 -17.45 1.11 -16.94
C GLN A 93 -18.72 1.57 -17.67
N LYS A 94 -18.64 2.60 -18.53
CA LYS A 94 -19.76 3.09 -19.34
C LYS A 94 -19.92 2.35 -20.69
N LEU A 95 -19.03 1.42 -21.04
CA LEU A 95 -19.13 0.67 -22.29
C LEU A 95 -20.35 -0.26 -22.26
N THR A 96 -21.27 -0.07 -23.21
CA THR A 96 -22.27 -1.10 -23.52
C THR A 96 -21.62 -2.26 -24.28
N PHE A 97 -22.15 -3.48 -24.13
CA PHE A 97 -21.64 -4.69 -24.80
C PHE A 97 -21.40 -4.48 -26.31
N LEU A 98 -22.39 -3.98 -27.03
CA LEU A 98 -22.29 -3.70 -28.47
C LEU A 98 -21.21 -2.67 -28.83
N HIS A 99 -21.00 -1.65 -27.98
CA HIS A 99 -19.96 -0.66 -28.20
C HIS A 99 -18.58 -1.26 -27.91
N GLY A 100 -18.45 -2.02 -26.81
CA GLY A 100 -17.24 -2.77 -26.47
C GLY A 100 -16.80 -3.70 -27.60
N CYS A 101 -17.71 -4.51 -28.15
CA CYS A 101 -17.42 -5.40 -29.27
C CYS A 101 -16.94 -4.67 -30.54
N ARG A 102 -17.46 -3.47 -30.81
CA ARG A 102 -17.02 -2.61 -31.93
C ARG A 102 -15.66 -1.95 -31.70
N LEU A 103 -15.26 -1.79 -30.44
CA LEU A 103 -14.03 -1.08 -30.03
C LEU A 103 -12.84 -2.03 -29.83
N TYR A 104 -13.11 -3.25 -29.32
CA TYR A 104 -12.12 -4.30 -29.01
C TYR A 104 -12.30 -5.62 -29.82
N PRO A 105 -12.60 -5.61 -31.14
CA PRO A 105 -12.85 -6.84 -31.88
C PRO A 105 -11.62 -7.75 -31.97
N LYS A 106 -10.41 -7.18 -31.96
CA LYS A 106 -9.16 -7.95 -31.99
C LYS A 106 -8.89 -8.65 -30.65
N ALA A 107 -9.13 -7.98 -29.52
CA ALA A 107 -9.01 -8.59 -28.20
C ALA A 107 -9.99 -9.77 -28.04
N ILE A 108 -11.23 -9.62 -28.52
CA ILE A 108 -12.22 -10.72 -28.59
C ILE A 108 -11.66 -11.89 -29.42
N ALA A 109 -11.16 -11.63 -30.62
CA ALA A 109 -10.62 -12.67 -31.50
C ALA A 109 -9.42 -13.40 -30.87
N TRP A 110 -8.44 -12.68 -30.32
CA TRP A 110 -7.29 -13.29 -29.65
C TRP A 110 -7.67 -14.07 -28.40
N SER A 111 -8.60 -13.56 -27.58
CA SER A 111 -9.12 -14.27 -26.41
C SER A 111 -9.84 -15.57 -26.81
N PHE A 112 -10.62 -15.56 -27.90
CA PHE A 112 -11.29 -16.76 -28.41
C PHE A 112 -10.28 -17.78 -28.97
N ILE A 113 -9.28 -17.34 -29.73
CA ILE A 113 -8.20 -18.20 -30.25
C ILE A 113 -7.45 -18.91 -29.12
N LEU A 114 -7.03 -18.18 -28.07
CA LEU A 114 -6.35 -18.81 -26.93
C LEU A 114 -7.30 -19.70 -26.13
N SER A 115 -8.57 -19.33 -25.96
CA SER A 115 -9.58 -20.20 -25.31
C SER A 115 -9.88 -21.47 -26.11
N SER A 116 -9.66 -21.46 -27.43
CA SER A 116 -9.90 -22.62 -28.31
C SER A 116 -8.97 -23.80 -28.01
N THR A 117 -7.85 -23.60 -27.30
CA THR A 117 -7.01 -24.73 -26.83
C THR A 117 -7.80 -25.71 -25.95
N LEU A 118 -8.82 -25.21 -25.25
CA LEU A 118 -9.70 -25.99 -24.37
C LEU A 118 -10.74 -26.81 -25.14
N ILE A 119 -10.89 -26.58 -26.45
CA ILE A 119 -11.61 -27.51 -27.34
C ILE A 119 -10.85 -28.84 -27.39
N MET A 120 -9.51 -28.84 -27.43
CA MET A 120 -8.71 -30.08 -27.47
C MET A 120 -8.82 -30.88 -26.16
N GLU A 121 -8.84 -30.17 -25.04
CA GLU A 121 -8.99 -30.77 -23.71
C GLU A 121 -10.41 -31.31 -23.48
N GLY A 122 -11.45 -30.51 -23.75
CA GLY A 122 -12.84 -30.95 -23.68
C GLY A 122 -13.15 -32.10 -24.66
N PHE A 123 -12.40 -32.19 -25.76
CA PHE A 123 -12.44 -33.33 -26.67
C PHE A 123 -11.88 -34.59 -26.01
N ASP A 124 -10.61 -34.61 -25.59
CA ASP A 124 -9.97 -35.87 -25.17
C ASP A 124 -10.46 -36.36 -23.80
N THR A 125 -10.68 -35.45 -22.85
CA THR A 125 -11.23 -35.79 -21.53
C THR A 125 -12.55 -36.56 -21.66
N LEU A 126 -13.44 -36.14 -22.57
CA LEU A 126 -14.68 -36.86 -22.85
C LEU A 126 -14.52 -38.05 -23.79
N LEU A 127 -13.55 -38.01 -24.70
CA LEU A 127 -13.23 -39.13 -25.59
C LEU A 127 -12.93 -40.41 -24.78
N ILE A 128 -12.15 -40.28 -23.69
CA ILE A 128 -11.84 -41.41 -22.79
C ILE A 128 -13.11 -41.96 -22.11
N PHE A 129 -13.99 -41.11 -21.55
CA PHE A 129 -15.26 -41.58 -20.97
C PHE A 129 -16.14 -42.30 -21.99
N ASN A 130 -16.26 -41.75 -23.21
CA ASN A 130 -17.03 -42.37 -24.28
C ASN A 130 -16.40 -43.67 -24.81
N PHE A 131 -15.07 -43.83 -24.77
CA PHE A 131 -14.40 -45.08 -25.15
C PHE A 131 -14.77 -46.25 -24.24
N PHE A 132 -15.09 -46.02 -22.96
CA PHE A 132 -15.62 -47.07 -22.08
C PHE A 132 -16.98 -47.61 -22.55
N ALA A 133 -17.76 -46.81 -23.27
CA ALA A 133 -19.03 -47.19 -23.89
C ALA A 133 -18.87 -47.75 -25.32
N PHE A 134 -17.69 -47.59 -25.95
CA PHE A 134 -17.49 -47.79 -27.39
C PHE A 134 -17.16 -49.26 -27.78
N PRO A 135 -17.94 -49.94 -28.66
CA PRO A 135 -17.81 -51.38 -28.88
C PRO A 135 -16.46 -51.87 -29.45
N ALA A 136 -15.82 -51.12 -30.35
CA ALA A 136 -14.52 -51.52 -30.91
C ALA A 136 -13.38 -51.39 -29.88
N PHE A 137 -13.43 -50.36 -29.03
CA PHE A 137 -12.44 -50.13 -27.98
C PHE A 137 -12.59 -51.15 -26.83
N LYS A 138 -13.83 -51.44 -26.39
CA LYS A 138 -14.13 -52.51 -25.43
C LYS A 138 -13.59 -53.88 -25.88
N ARG A 139 -13.73 -54.25 -27.15
CA ARG A 139 -13.19 -55.51 -27.70
C ARG A 139 -11.66 -55.58 -27.74
N ARG A 140 -10.96 -54.43 -27.83
CA ARG A 140 -9.48 -54.38 -27.90
C ARG A 140 -8.82 -54.35 -26.53
N TYR A 141 -9.42 -53.66 -25.56
CA TYR A 141 -8.80 -53.36 -24.26
C TYR A 141 -9.60 -53.84 -23.04
N GLY A 142 -10.83 -54.32 -23.23
CA GLY A 142 -11.65 -54.90 -22.18
C GLY A 142 -11.43 -56.39 -21.98
N THR A 143 -11.92 -56.90 -20.85
CA THR A 143 -11.98 -58.33 -20.52
C THR A 143 -13.40 -58.85 -20.75
N PRO A 144 -13.60 -60.15 -21.03
CA PRO A 144 -14.94 -60.74 -21.11
C PRO A 144 -15.59 -60.76 -19.72
N THR A 145 -16.85 -60.31 -19.65
CA THR A 145 -17.68 -60.27 -18.44
C THR A 145 -18.94 -61.13 -18.65
N PRO A 146 -19.36 -61.96 -17.67
CA PRO A 146 -20.55 -62.80 -17.81
C PRO A 146 -21.81 -61.99 -18.13
N GLY A 147 -22.46 -62.28 -19.26
CA GLY A 147 -23.75 -61.70 -19.65
C GLY A 147 -23.72 -60.32 -20.33
N SER A 148 -22.63 -59.55 -20.25
CA SER A 148 -22.55 -58.18 -20.81
C SER A 148 -21.55 -58.00 -21.97
N GLY A 149 -20.80 -59.05 -22.32
CA GLY A 149 -19.84 -59.05 -23.43
C GLY A 149 -18.43 -58.69 -22.98
N TYR A 150 -17.82 -57.67 -23.60
CA TYR A 150 -16.51 -57.14 -23.18
C TYR A 150 -16.69 -55.85 -22.40
N GLN A 151 -16.01 -55.70 -21.26
CA GLN A 151 -16.02 -54.49 -20.44
C GLN A 151 -14.60 -54.15 -19.97
N ILE A 152 -14.28 -52.86 -19.86
CA ILE A 152 -12.98 -52.42 -19.34
C ILE A 152 -13.05 -52.46 -17.80
N PRO A 153 -12.14 -53.16 -17.10
CA PRO A 153 -12.17 -53.23 -15.63
C PRO A 153 -12.14 -51.86 -14.95
N SER A 154 -12.87 -51.68 -13.85
CA SER A 154 -13.01 -50.39 -13.14
C SER A 154 -11.67 -49.76 -12.76
N LYS A 155 -10.63 -50.56 -12.44
CA LYS A 155 -9.27 -50.09 -12.19
C LYS A 155 -8.63 -49.34 -13.38
N TRP A 156 -8.95 -49.76 -14.60
CA TRP A 156 -8.47 -49.13 -15.83
C TRP A 156 -9.34 -47.96 -16.24
N GLN A 157 -10.65 -48.01 -15.96
CA GLN A 157 -11.54 -46.87 -16.14
C GLN A 157 -11.10 -45.69 -15.28
N PHE A 158 -10.95 -45.92 -13.96
CA PHE A 158 -10.39 -44.96 -13.01
C PHE A 158 -8.98 -44.50 -13.41
N GLY A 159 -8.09 -45.45 -13.70
CA GLY A 159 -6.70 -45.13 -14.05
C GLY A 159 -6.60 -44.20 -15.26
N LEU A 160 -7.35 -44.46 -16.34
CA LEU A 160 -7.28 -43.65 -17.56
C LEU A 160 -7.87 -42.25 -17.39
N THR A 161 -8.95 -42.07 -16.60
CA THR A 161 -9.55 -40.74 -16.37
C THR A 161 -8.72 -39.91 -15.39
N THR A 162 -8.21 -40.52 -14.33
CA THR A 162 -7.36 -39.88 -13.33
C THR A 162 -5.94 -39.60 -13.82
N ALA A 163 -5.44 -40.35 -14.81
CA ALA A 163 -4.14 -40.09 -15.44
C ALA A 163 -4.03 -38.68 -16.05
N ALA A 164 -5.08 -38.24 -16.76
CA ALA A 164 -5.16 -36.88 -17.30
C ALA A 164 -5.11 -35.84 -16.19
N GLU A 165 -5.98 -35.96 -15.17
CA GLU A 165 -6.06 -35.03 -14.04
C GLU A 165 -4.74 -34.93 -13.25
N ALA A 166 -4.01 -36.03 -13.11
CA ALA A 166 -2.69 -36.07 -12.46
C ALA A 166 -1.62 -35.34 -13.29
N GLY A 167 -1.61 -35.53 -14.62
CA GLY A 167 -0.77 -34.77 -15.54
C GLY A 167 -1.11 -33.28 -15.52
N GLU A 168 -2.39 -32.95 -15.52
CA GLU A 168 -2.90 -31.57 -15.40
C GLU A 168 -2.45 -30.90 -14.10
N ILE A 169 -2.45 -31.59 -12.95
CA ILE A 169 -1.93 -31.02 -11.69
C ILE A 169 -0.46 -30.61 -11.82
N VAL A 170 0.36 -31.41 -12.49
CA VAL A 170 1.78 -31.06 -12.77
C VAL A 170 1.84 -29.87 -13.73
N GLY A 171 1.05 -29.87 -14.80
CA GLY A 171 0.94 -28.77 -15.76
C GLY A 171 0.49 -27.44 -15.14
N LEU A 172 -0.49 -27.49 -14.25
CA LEU A 172 -1.04 -26.37 -13.48
C LEU A 172 0.05 -25.72 -12.62
N LEU A 173 0.72 -26.51 -11.79
CA LEU A 173 1.77 -26.02 -10.90
C LEU A 173 2.96 -25.46 -11.67
N ALA A 174 3.34 -26.10 -12.79
CA ALA A 174 4.34 -25.58 -13.72
C ALA A 174 3.89 -24.25 -14.36
N ASN A 175 2.64 -24.13 -14.77
CA ASN A 175 2.12 -22.91 -15.41
C ASN A 175 2.25 -21.67 -14.52
N GLY A 176 1.95 -21.77 -13.22
CA GLY A 176 2.08 -20.63 -12.30
C GLY A 176 3.52 -20.20 -11.99
N TYR A 177 4.53 -20.90 -12.53
CA TYR A 177 5.91 -20.44 -12.62
C TYR A 177 6.29 -20.01 -14.05
N LEU A 178 5.95 -20.83 -15.05
CA LEU A 178 6.31 -20.61 -16.46
C LEU A 178 5.62 -19.38 -17.06
N ALA A 179 4.31 -19.20 -16.84
CA ALA A 179 3.57 -18.04 -17.34
C ALA A 179 4.11 -16.72 -16.78
N ASP A 180 4.45 -16.70 -15.49
CA ASP A 180 5.06 -15.52 -14.85
C ASP A 180 6.46 -15.24 -15.44
N ARG A 181 7.30 -16.26 -15.71
CA ARG A 181 8.69 -16.07 -16.20
C ARG A 181 8.81 -15.84 -17.71
N ILE A 182 8.07 -16.59 -18.53
CA ILE A 182 8.27 -16.72 -19.98
C ILE A 182 7.24 -15.89 -20.77
N GLY A 183 6.11 -15.56 -20.14
CA GLY A 183 4.98 -14.89 -20.79
C GLY A 183 3.97 -15.90 -21.36
N TYR A 184 2.75 -15.42 -21.60
CA TYR A 184 1.60 -16.24 -21.94
C TYR A 184 1.72 -16.84 -23.35
N ARG A 185 2.20 -16.07 -24.32
CA ARG A 185 2.30 -16.50 -25.72
C ARG A 185 3.22 -17.70 -25.85
N TRP A 186 4.44 -17.59 -25.32
CA TRP A 186 5.45 -18.63 -25.46
C TRP A 186 5.16 -19.86 -24.58
N THR A 187 4.60 -19.68 -23.38
CA THR A 187 4.13 -20.80 -22.56
C THR A 187 3.04 -21.60 -23.28
N MET A 188 2.08 -20.93 -23.94
CA MET A 188 1.04 -21.59 -24.73
C MET A 188 1.59 -22.32 -25.96
N VAL A 189 2.53 -21.71 -26.71
CA VAL A 189 3.20 -22.35 -27.86
C VAL A 189 3.95 -23.61 -27.44
N SER A 190 4.73 -23.55 -26.35
CA SER A 190 5.49 -24.69 -25.84
C SER A 190 4.58 -25.83 -25.38
N ALA A 191 3.49 -25.52 -24.67
CA ALA A 191 2.51 -26.51 -24.24
C ALA A 191 1.76 -27.16 -25.42
N LEU A 192 1.39 -26.39 -26.46
CA LEU A 192 0.79 -26.94 -27.69
C LEU A 192 1.75 -27.87 -28.45
N ALA A 193 3.03 -27.50 -28.57
CA ALA A 193 4.03 -28.35 -29.18
C ALA A 193 4.23 -29.67 -28.40
N PHE A 194 4.27 -29.59 -27.06
CA PHE A 194 4.36 -30.77 -26.20
C PHE A 194 3.10 -31.65 -26.24
N LEU A 195 1.91 -31.05 -26.41
CA LEU A 195 0.67 -31.81 -26.60
C LEU A 195 0.69 -32.62 -27.91
N PHE A 196 1.18 -32.04 -29.02
CA PHE A 196 1.27 -32.79 -30.28
C PHE A 196 2.19 -34.00 -30.19
N LEU A 197 3.32 -33.87 -29.49
CA LEU A 197 4.22 -34.98 -29.20
C LEU A 197 3.55 -36.03 -28.30
N SER A 198 2.75 -35.60 -27.33
CA SER A 198 2.04 -36.50 -26.40
C SER A 198 0.90 -37.29 -27.08
N ILE A 199 0.13 -36.64 -27.97
CA ILE A 199 -0.94 -37.28 -28.76
C ILE A 199 -0.38 -38.41 -29.64
N PHE A 200 0.86 -38.31 -30.12
CA PHE A 200 1.52 -39.36 -30.88
C PHE A 200 1.55 -40.69 -30.10
N LEU A 201 1.81 -40.63 -28.78
CA LEU A 201 1.84 -41.81 -27.92
C LEU A 201 0.44 -42.43 -27.75
N ALA A 202 -0.62 -41.62 -27.70
CA ALA A 202 -2.01 -42.09 -27.63
C ALA A 202 -2.45 -42.75 -28.95
N PHE A 203 -2.15 -42.14 -30.09
CA PHE A 203 -2.50 -42.65 -31.42
C PHE A 203 -1.82 -43.99 -31.73
N PHE A 204 -0.52 -44.11 -31.42
CA PHE A 204 0.25 -45.34 -31.60
C PHE A 204 0.15 -46.34 -30.43
N ALA A 205 -0.74 -46.12 -29.45
CA ALA A 205 -0.91 -47.01 -28.32
C ALA A 205 -1.19 -48.47 -28.75
N VAL A 206 -0.30 -49.38 -28.33
CA VAL A 206 -0.43 -50.84 -28.58
C VAL A 206 -1.09 -51.59 -27.42
N ASN A 207 -1.01 -51.03 -26.20
CA ASN A 207 -1.53 -51.59 -24.96
C ASN A 207 -2.08 -50.47 -24.05
N ILE A 208 -2.91 -50.83 -23.06
CA ILE A 208 -3.58 -49.86 -22.18
C ILE A 208 -2.62 -49.12 -21.23
N ARG A 209 -1.41 -49.66 -20.95
CA ARG A 209 -0.38 -48.98 -20.14
C ARG A 209 0.27 -47.83 -20.90
N MET A 210 0.50 -48.02 -22.20
CA MET A 210 0.98 -46.98 -23.11
C MET A 210 -0.06 -45.86 -23.27
N LEU A 211 -1.35 -46.22 -23.34
CA LEU A 211 -2.43 -45.23 -23.34
C LEU A 211 -2.51 -44.45 -22.01
N LEU A 212 -2.35 -45.12 -20.86
CA LEU A 212 -2.25 -44.48 -19.54
C LEU A 212 -1.10 -43.46 -19.50
N ALA A 213 0.09 -43.85 -19.96
CA ALA A 213 1.24 -42.94 -20.04
C ALA A 213 0.97 -41.74 -20.96
N ALA A 214 0.32 -41.96 -22.11
CA ALA A 214 -0.07 -40.89 -23.02
C ALA A 214 -1.05 -39.90 -22.36
N GLN A 215 -2.03 -40.38 -21.59
CA GLN A 215 -2.97 -39.53 -20.85
C GLN A 215 -2.27 -38.64 -19.81
N ILE A 216 -1.29 -39.17 -19.06
CA ILE A 216 -0.48 -38.37 -18.14
C ILE A 216 0.30 -37.26 -18.89
N LEU A 217 0.92 -37.61 -20.02
CA LEU A 217 1.71 -36.65 -20.80
C LEU A 217 0.84 -35.58 -21.47
N CYS A 218 -0.32 -35.94 -22.02
CA CYS A 218 -1.29 -35.00 -22.58
C CYS A 218 -1.94 -34.10 -21.51
N GLY A 219 -2.11 -34.60 -20.28
CA GLY A 219 -2.62 -33.81 -19.16
C GLY A 219 -1.76 -32.59 -18.82
N ILE A 220 -0.43 -32.68 -18.95
CA ILE A 220 0.49 -31.58 -18.62
C ILE A 220 0.19 -30.31 -19.45
N PRO A 221 0.08 -30.35 -20.80
CA PRO A 221 -0.43 -29.26 -21.61
C PRO A 221 -1.82 -28.77 -21.22
N TRP A 222 -2.77 -29.67 -20.95
CA TRP A 222 -4.14 -29.29 -20.60
C TRP A 222 -4.18 -28.47 -19.30
N GLY A 223 -3.45 -28.87 -18.26
CA GLY A 223 -3.31 -28.09 -17.02
C GLY A 223 -2.75 -26.68 -17.25
N VAL A 224 -1.84 -26.51 -18.20
CA VAL A 224 -1.39 -25.18 -18.65
C VAL A 224 -2.56 -24.42 -19.29
N PHE A 225 -3.26 -25.02 -20.26
CA PHE A 225 -4.34 -24.36 -21.00
C PHE A 225 -5.49 -23.89 -20.10
N GLN A 226 -5.96 -24.74 -19.17
CA GLN A 226 -7.06 -24.45 -18.24
C GLN A 226 -6.94 -23.08 -17.58
N THR A 227 -5.71 -22.75 -17.17
CA THR A 227 -5.42 -21.56 -16.37
C THR A 227 -4.79 -20.45 -17.18
N LEU A 228 -3.99 -20.75 -18.20
CA LEU A 228 -3.36 -19.75 -19.06
C LEU A 228 -4.38 -19.03 -19.94
N SER A 229 -5.35 -19.74 -20.52
CA SER A 229 -6.39 -19.14 -21.37
C SER A 229 -7.34 -18.22 -20.59
N THR A 230 -7.74 -18.65 -19.39
CA THR A 230 -8.63 -17.87 -18.50
C THR A 230 -7.95 -16.60 -17.97
N THR A 231 -6.69 -16.71 -17.56
CA THR A 231 -5.91 -15.57 -17.04
C THR A 231 -5.48 -14.60 -18.14
N TYR A 232 -5.10 -15.08 -19.33
CA TYR A 232 -4.83 -14.23 -20.50
C TYR A 232 -6.06 -13.40 -20.87
N ALA A 233 -7.22 -14.04 -20.99
CA ALA A 233 -8.47 -13.37 -21.30
C ALA A 233 -8.73 -12.26 -20.27
N ALA A 234 -8.67 -12.57 -18.97
CA ALA A 234 -8.91 -11.63 -17.87
C ALA A 234 -8.03 -10.37 -17.90
N GLU A 235 -6.81 -10.45 -18.42
CA GLU A 235 -5.86 -9.34 -18.54
C GLU A 235 -6.01 -8.54 -19.85
N VAL A 236 -6.46 -9.18 -20.93
CA VAL A 236 -6.51 -8.59 -22.28
C VAL A 236 -7.81 -7.85 -22.58
N MET A 237 -8.90 -8.15 -21.87
CA MET A 237 -10.24 -7.62 -22.20
C MET A 237 -10.81 -6.65 -21.16
N PRO A 238 -11.63 -5.67 -21.61
CA PRO A 238 -12.20 -4.68 -20.72
C PRO A 238 -13.29 -5.27 -19.80
N ILE A 239 -13.47 -4.66 -18.64
CA ILE A 239 -14.37 -5.05 -17.54
C ILE A 239 -15.74 -5.50 -18.04
N MET A 240 -16.36 -4.75 -18.95
CA MET A 240 -17.71 -5.04 -19.46
C MET A 240 -17.79 -6.26 -20.39
N LEU A 241 -16.71 -6.57 -21.14
CA LEU A 241 -16.67 -7.76 -22.00
C LEU A 241 -16.18 -9.01 -21.26
N ARG A 242 -15.52 -8.82 -20.11
CA ARG A 242 -14.83 -9.87 -19.36
C ARG A 242 -15.72 -11.07 -19.04
N ALA A 243 -16.91 -10.84 -18.50
CA ALA A 243 -17.80 -11.94 -18.12
C ALA A 243 -18.22 -12.81 -19.32
N TYR A 244 -18.41 -12.21 -20.50
CA TYR A 244 -18.79 -12.93 -21.72
C TYR A 244 -17.64 -13.80 -22.24
N LEU A 245 -16.45 -13.22 -22.33
CA LEU A 245 -15.26 -13.91 -22.85
C LEU A 245 -14.75 -14.99 -21.88
N LEU A 246 -14.89 -14.81 -20.56
CA LEU A 246 -14.67 -15.88 -19.58
C LEU A 246 -15.74 -16.98 -19.69
N SER A 247 -17.01 -16.65 -19.93
CA SER A 247 -18.01 -17.69 -20.20
C SER A 247 -17.79 -18.43 -21.53
N ASN A 248 -17.13 -17.81 -22.51
CA ASN A 248 -16.74 -18.48 -23.76
C ASN A 248 -15.72 -19.60 -23.53
N VAL A 249 -14.98 -19.57 -22.41
CA VAL A 249 -14.10 -20.67 -22.02
C VAL A 249 -14.91 -21.96 -21.78
N ASN A 250 -16.01 -21.87 -21.05
CA ASN A 250 -16.94 -23.01 -20.87
C ASN A 250 -17.50 -23.50 -22.22
N LEU A 251 -17.83 -22.57 -23.13
CA LEU A 251 -18.31 -22.90 -24.47
C LEU A 251 -17.25 -23.64 -25.31
N CYS A 252 -15.96 -23.26 -25.22
CA CYS A 252 -14.89 -23.98 -25.91
C CYS A 252 -14.78 -25.43 -25.43
N TRP A 253 -14.92 -25.66 -24.12
CA TRP A 253 -14.96 -27.00 -23.54
C TRP A 253 -16.12 -27.83 -24.09
N ILE A 254 -17.35 -27.29 -24.07
CA ILE A 254 -18.56 -27.96 -24.59
C ILE A 254 -18.42 -28.27 -26.09
N LEU A 255 -17.81 -27.38 -26.88
CA LEU A 255 -17.57 -27.62 -28.30
C LEU A 255 -16.64 -28.83 -28.52
N GLY A 256 -15.57 -28.95 -27.72
CA GLY A 256 -14.71 -30.14 -27.73
C GLY A 256 -15.47 -31.42 -27.39
N GLN A 257 -16.29 -31.37 -26.35
CA GLN A 257 -17.13 -32.49 -25.91
C GLN A 257 -18.16 -32.94 -26.96
N LEU A 258 -18.82 -31.98 -27.62
CA LEU A 258 -19.73 -32.24 -28.72
C LEU A 258 -19.00 -32.87 -29.92
N MET A 259 -17.82 -32.37 -30.26
CA MET A 259 -16.99 -32.92 -31.34
C MET A 259 -16.59 -34.37 -31.05
N ALA A 260 -16.03 -34.66 -29.88
CA ALA A 260 -15.62 -36.02 -29.50
C ALA A 260 -16.80 -37.01 -29.53
N THR A 261 -17.95 -36.63 -28.96
CA THR A 261 -19.15 -37.47 -28.93
C THR A 261 -19.74 -37.66 -30.33
N GLY A 262 -19.80 -36.60 -31.14
CA GLY A 262 -20.32 -36.64 -32.51
C GLY A 262 -19.46 -37.49 -33.46
N ILE A 263 -18.13 -37.39 -33.36
CA ILE A 263 -17.20 -38.21 -34.14
C ILE A 263 -17.33 -39.69 -33.75
N LEU A 264 -17.36 -40.01 -32.45
CA LEU A 264 -17.56 -41.39 -32.00
C LEU A 264 -18.92 -41.95 -32.42
N ARG A 265 -19.98 -41.14 -32.36
CA ARG A 265 -21.31 -41.51 -32.84
C ARG A 265 -21.32 -41.80 -34.35
N SER A 266 -20.54 -41.05 -35.14
CA SER A 266 -20.38 -41.27 -36.59
C SER A 266 -19.51 -42.48 -36.93
N LEU A 267 -18.67 -42.95 -36.01
CA LEU A 267 -17.76 -44.09 -36.21
C LEU A 267 -18.26 -45.38 -35.54
N ILE A 268 -19.46 -45.37 -34.95
CA ILE A 268 -19.95 -46.43 -34.05
C ILE A 268 -20.15 -47.79 -34.74
N ASP A 269 -20.58 -47.77 -36.01
CA ASP A 269 -20.79 -48.97 -36.83
C ASP A 269 -19.47 -49.51 -37.42
N ASN A 270 -18.38 -48.72 -37.35
CA ASN A 270 -17.08 -49.13 -37.87
C ASN A 270 -16.33 -50.01 -36.86
N THR A 271 -16.21 -51.29 -37.20
CA THR A 271 -15.57 -52.31 -36.36
C THR A 271 -14.04 -52.35 -36.45
N SER A 272 -13.44 -51.58 -37.36
CA SER A 272 -11.99 -51.51 -37.58
C SER A 272 -11.25 -50.80 -36.44
N GLN A 273 -9.95 -51.07 -36.28
CA GLN A 273 -9.11 -50.35 -35.30
C GLN A 273 -9.05 -48.83 -35.55
N TRP A 274 -9.33 -48.40 -36.78
CA TRP A 274 -9.39 -46.99 -37.14
C TRP A 274 -10.52 -46.23 -36.43
N SER A 275 -11.62 -46.88 -36.01
CA SER A 275 -12.76 -46.18 -35.39
C SER A 275 -12.44 -45.55 -34.03
N TYR A 276 -11.43 -46.06 -33.32
CA TYR A 276 -10.91 -45.43 -32.10
C TYR A 276 -9.56 -44.70 -32.28
N ARG A 277 -8.87 -44.84 -33.43
CA ARG A 277 -7.63 -44.09 -33.74
C ARG A 277 -7.87 -42.77 -34.46
N ILE A 278 -8.88 -42.70 -35.35
CA ILE A 278 -9.26 -41.46 -36.05
C ILE A 278 -9.57 -40.31 -35.07
N PRO A 279 -10.29 -40.50 -33.95
CA PRO A 279 -10.54 -39.43 -32.99
C PRO A 279 -9.26 -38.82 -32.38
N PHE A 280 -8.23 -39.63 -32.10
CA PHE A 280 -6.92 -39.09 -31.65
C PHE A 280 -6.22 -38.29 -32.77
N ALA A 281 -6.22 -38.78 -34.00
CA ALA A 281 -5.60 -38.08 -35.14
C ALA A 281 -6.29 -36.74 -35.45
N LEU A 282 -7.61 -36.63 -35.26
CA LEU A 282 -8.36 -35.39 -35.50
C LEU A 282 -7.96 -34.26 -34.53
N GLN A 283 -7.37 -34.56 -33.37
CA GLN A 283 -6.84 -33.54 -32.48
C GLN A 283 -5.67 -32.76 -33.09
N TRP A 284 -4.84 -33.39 -33.94
CA TRP A 284 -3.83 -32.68 -34.72
C TRP A 284 -4.45 -31.69 -35.71
N ALA A 285 -5.54 -32.09 -36.38
CA ALA A 285 -6.25 -31.23 -37.33
C ALA A 285 -6.90 -30.00 -36.65
N VAL A 286 -7.42 -30.16 -35.43
CA VAL A 286 -7.99 -29.06 -34.63
C VAL A 286 -6.89 -28.17 -34.03
N GLY A 287 -5.83 -28.78 -33.50
CA GLY A 287 -4.77 -28.06 -32.80
C GLY A 287 -3.84 -27.26 -33.73
N LEU A 288 -3.51 -27.77 -34.92
CA LEU A 288 -2.49 -27.14 -35.77
C LEU A 288 -2.85 -25.69 -36.18
N PRO A 289 -4.10 -25.37 -36.59
CA PRO A 289 -4.54 -23.99 -36.79
C PRO A 289 -4.42 -23.13 -35.53
N ILE A 290 -4.69 -23.71 -34.35
CA ILE A 290 -4.59 -22.99 -33.06
C ILE A 290 -3.12 -22.68 -32.75
N LEU A 291 -2.19 -23.62 -32.92
CA LEU A 291 -0.75 -23.37 -32.76
C LEU A 291 -0.28 -22.22 -33.67
N VAL A 292 -0.59 -22.29 -34.97
CA VAL A 292 -0.21 -21.25 -35.93
C VAL A 292 -0.79 -19.89 -35.52
N ALA A 293 -2.05 -19.83 -35.10
CA ALA A 293 -2.67 -18.59 -34.64
C ALA A 293 -2.04 -18.05 -33.34
N VAL A 294 -1.80 -18.91 -32.34
CA VAL A 294 -1.18 -18.54 -31.06
C VAL A 294 0.26 -18.04 -31.25
N ILE A 295 1.02 -18.59 -32.21
CA ILE A 295 2.35 -18.06 -32.58
C ILE A 295 2.26 -16.56 -32.93
N PHE A 296 1.17 -16.08 -33.53
CA PHE A 296 0.99 -14.65 -33.85
C PHE A 296 0.30 -13.84 -32.75
N ALA A 297 -0.14 -14.43 -31.64
CA ALA A 297 -0.84 -13.70 -30.59
C ALA A 297 0.01 -12.55 -29.98
N PRO A 298 -0.60 -11.46 -29.50
CA PRO A 298 0.07 -10.49 -28.65
C PRO A 298 0.30 -11.06 -27.24
N GLU A 299 1.31 -10.54 -26.54
CA GLU A 299 1.59 -10.90 -25.14
C GLU A 299 0.76 -10.01 -24.18
N SER A 300 0.43 -10.49 -22.98
CA SER A 300 -0.43 -9.72 -22.05
C SER A 300 0.17 -8.35 -21.71
N PRO A 301 -0.58 -7.24 -21.85
CA PRO A 301 -0.08 -5.91 -21.48
C PRO A 301 0.17 -5.79 -19.96
N TRP A 302 -0.61 -6.50 -19.12
CA TRP A 302 -0.40 -6.55 -17.67
C TRP A 302 0.85 -7.34 -17.29
N TRP A 303 1.17 -8.42 -18.02
CA TRP A 303 2.41 -9.17 -17.83
C TRP A 303 3.63 -8.32 -18.23
N LEU A 304 3.55 -7.63 -19.38
CA LEU A 304 4.62 -6.75 -19.88
C LEU A 304 4.89 -5.57 -18.93
N ILE A 305 3.85 -4.94 -18.38
CA ILE A 305 4.01 -3.86 -17.38
C ILE A 305 4.63 -4.39 -16.07
N ARG A 306 4.20 -5.57 -15.58
CA ARG A 306 4.81 -6.22 -14.41
C ARG A 306 6.30 -6.53 -14.59
N HIS A 307 6.76 -6.72 -15.83
CA HIS A 307 8.16 -6.93 -16.20
C HIS A 307 8.89 -5.65 -16.64
N GLY A 308 8.33 -4.46 -16.41
CA GLY A 308 8.94 -3.17 -16.77
C GLY A 308 8.94 -2.84 -18.27
N ARG A 309 8.40 -3.72 -19.13
CA ARG A 309 8.43 -3.60 -20.60
C ARG A 309 7.29 -2.72 -21.14
N GLN A 310 7.21 -1.47 -20.67
CA GLN A 310 6.11 -0.55 -21.00
C GLN A 310 5.91 -0.32 -22.51
N HIS A 311 7.00 -0.20 -23.29
CA HIS A 311 6.89 0.04 -24.74
C HIS A 311 6.30 -1.17 -25.49
N ASP A 312 6.65 -2.39 -25.09
CA ASP A 312 6.04 -3.60 -25.65
C ASP A 312 4.59 -3.76 -25.18
N ALA A 313 4.25 -3.32 -23.97
CA ALA A 313 2.85 -3.28 -23.51
C ALA A 313 1.99 -2.33 -24.35
N GLN A 314 2.51 -1.13 -24.70
CA GLN A 314 1.83 -0.19 -25.60
C GLN A 314 1.67 -0.77 -27.01
N ARG A 315 2.69 -1.48 -27.53
CA ARG A 315 2.60 -2.24 -28.80
C ARG A 315 1.53 -3.34 -28.73
N SER A 316 1.50 -4.14 -27.66
CA SER A 316 0.49 -5.17 -27.45
C SER A 316 -0.92 -4.58 -27.42
N LEU A 317 -1.13 -3.52 -26.61
CA LEU A 317 -2.40 -2.84 -26.50
C LEU A 317 -2.86 -2.26 -27.86
N THR A 318 -1.95 -1.76 -28.68
CA THR A 318 -2.22 -1.32 -30.07
C THR A 318 -2.65 -2.47 -31.00
N ARG A 319 -2.16 -3.70 -30.76
CA ARG A 319 -2.60 -4.92 -31.48
C ARG A 319 -3.95 -5.43 -30.99
N LEU A 320 -4.30 -5.20 -29.72
CA LEU A 320 -5.56 -5.60 -29.09
C LEU A 320 -6.72 -4.63 -29.39
N THR A 321 -6.41 -3.35 -29.64
CA THR A 321 -7.38 -2.28 -29.89
C THR A 321 -7.57 -1.96 -31.39
N ARG A 322 -8.63 -1.21 -31.69
CA ARG A 322 -8.81 -0.55 -32.99
C ARG A 322 -8.03 0.78 -33.01
N LYS A 323 -7.10 0.93 -33.96
CA LYS A 323 -6.29 2.14 -34.16
C LYS A 323 -7.16 3.41 -34.09
N GLY A 324 -6.69 4.41 -33.34
CA GLY A 324 -7.29 5.75 -33.27
C GLY A 324 -8.63 5.87 -32.54
N LYS A 325 -9.19 4.80 -31.95
CA LYS A 325 -10.47 4.86 -31.23
C LYS A 325 -10.39 4.63 -29.72
N VAL A 326 -9.26 4.14 -29.22
CA VAL A 326 -8.99 3.99 -27.79
C VAL A 326 -7.79 4.87 -27.46
N ASN A 327 -7.89 5.66 -26.39
CA ASN A 327 -6.74 6.40 -25.89
C ASN A 327 -5.80 5.40 -25.17
N LEU A 328 -4.71 5.04 -25.87
CA LEU A 328 -3.74 4.06 -25.40
C LEU A 328 -3.04 4.53 -24.13
N ASP A 329 -2.72 5.82 -24.02
CA ASP A 329 -1.95 6.38 -22.92
C ASP A 329 -2.78 6.44 -21.63
N GLN A 330 -4.08 6.79 -21.73
CA GLN A 330 -5.03 6.69 -20.62
C GLN A 330 -5.20 5.25 -20.12
N THR A 331 -5.18 4.28 -21.03
CA THR A 331 -5.31 2.85 -20.68
C THR A 331 -4.03 2.33 -20.04
N MET A 332 -2.85 2.71 -20.57
CA MET A 332 -1.54 2.42 -19.96
C MET A 332 -1.41 3.04 -18.56
N ALA A 333 -1.85 4.28 -18.38
CA ALA A 333 -1.90 4.95 -17.08
C ALA A 333 -2.77 4.19 -16.06
N MET A 334 -3.91 3.64 -16.49
CA MET A 334 -4.79 2.84 -15.62
C MET A 334 -4.15 1.50 -15.20
N ILE A 335 -3.49 0.79 -16.13
CA ILE A 335 -2.80 -0.47 -15.81
C ILE A 335 -1.61 -0.22 -14.89
N ASN A 336 -0.75 0.76 -15.22
CA ASN A 336 0.39 1.17 -14.37
C ASN A 336 -0.09 1.54 -12.96
N ARG A 337 -1.10 2.41 -12.83
CA ARG A 337 -1.66 2.82 -11.53
C ARG A 337 -2.11 1.63 -10.70
N THR A 338 -2.82 0.67 -11.30
CA THR A 338 -3.30 -0.52 -10.57
C THR A 338 -2.13 -1.38 -10.10
N ASN A 339 -1.12 -1.58 -10.94
CA ASN A 339 0.09 -2.32 -10.60
C ASN A 339 0.88 -1.71 -9.44
N GLU A 340 1.05 -0.37 -9.43
CA GLU A 340 1.76 0.33 -8.36
C GLU A 340 0.97 0.35 -7.04
N ILE A 341 -0.37 0.52 -7.09
CA ILE A 341 -1.22 0.38 -5.90
C ILE A 341 -1.14 -1.05 -5.34
N GLU A 342 -1.12 -2.09 -6.17
CA GLU A 342 -0.95 -3.47 -5.70
C GLU A 342 0.46 -3.80 -5.19
N LYS A 343 1.52 -3.12 -5.66
CA LYS A 343 2.84 -3.18 -5.03
C LYS A 343 2.79 -2.60 -3.62
N PHE A 344 2.21 -1.41 -3.48
CA PHE A 344 2.08 -0.71 -2.21
C PHE A 344 1.26 -1.50 -1.18
N LEU A 345 0.04 -1.90 -1.53
CA LEU A 345 -0.86 -2.63 -0.63
C LEU A 345 -0.26 -3.95 -0.12
N LYS A 346 0.55 -4.64 -0.94
CA LYS A 346 1.14 -5.94 -0.59
C LYS A 346 2.50 -5.84 0.11
N LYS A 347 3.08 -4.64 0.27
CA LYS A 347 4.39 -4.38 0.92
C LYS A 347 5.50 -5.35 0.48
N SER A 348 5.48 -5.79 -0.78
CA SER A 348 6.30 -6.91 -1.28
C SER A 348 6.93 -6.59 -2.64
N ASP A 349 8.21 -6.23 -2.58
CA ASP A 349 9.15 -6.20 -3.73
C ASP A 349 9.80 -7.56 -4.01
N ARG A 350 9.75 -8.49 -3.05
CA ARG A 350 10.23 -9.87 -3.28
C ARG A 350 9.32 -10.56 -4.30
N GLY A 351 9.90 -11.47 -5.08
CA GLY A 351 9.15 -12.27 -6.06
C GLY A 351 7.96 -13.01 -5.43
N ILE A 352 6.81 -12.92 -6.08
CA ILE A 352 5.52 -13.40 -5.55
C ILE A 352 5.52 -14.93 -5.47
N SER A 353 5.31 -15.49 -4.29
CA SER A 353 5.27 -16.93 -4.04
C SER A 353 3.83 -17.48 -3.98
N TYR A 354 3.67 -18.79 -4.17
CA TYR A 354 2.40 -19.47 -3.90
C TYR A 354 1.97 -19.35 -2.43
N LEU A 355 2.93 -19.24 -1.50
CA LEU A 355 2.64 -19.04 -0.08
C LEU A 355 1.90 -17.73 0.21
N ASP A 356 2.05 -16.71 -0.65
CA ASP A 356 1.38 -15.42 -0.47
C ASP A 356 -0.12 -15.50 -0.76
N ALA A 357 -0.56 -16.49 -1.55
CA ALA A 357 -1.98 -16.80 -1.75
C ALA A 357 -2.68 -17.32 -0.48
N PHE A 358 -1.93 -17.70 0.56
CA PHE A 358 -2.44 -18.19 1.84
C PHE A 358 -2.25 -17.18 3.00
N LYS A 359 -1.73 -15.98 2.73
CA LYS A 359 -1.52 -14.91 3.73
C LYS A 359 -2.64 -13.88 3.71
N GLY A 360 -2.85 -13.20 4.84
CA GLY A 360 -3.71 -12.02 4.96
C GLY A 360 -5.11 -12.20 4.36
N VAL A 361 -5.53 -11.22 3.55
CA VAL A 361 -6.84 -11.23 2.87
C VAL A 361 -6.87 -12.12 1.63
N ASP A 362 -5.73 -12.37 0.99
CA ASP A 362 -5.65 -13.26 -0.18
C ASP A 362 -5.92 -14.73 0.21
N ARG A 363 -5.68 -15.14 1.48
CA ARG A 363 -6.15 -16.46 2.00
C ARG A 363 -7.65 -16.67 1.78
N ARG A 364 -8.47 -15.66 2.09
CA ARG A 364 -9.94 -15.71 1.92
C ARG A 364 -10.32 -15.73 0.44
N ARG A 365 -9.55 -15.08 -0.42
CA ARG A 365 -9.76 -15.09 -1.88
C ARG A 365 -9.48 -16.46 -2.45
N THR A 366 -8.32 -17.05 -2.11
CA THR A 366 -7.94 -18.40 -2.50
C THR A 366 -8.93 -19.45 -1.99
N GLU A 367 -9.38 -19.35 -0.73
CA GLU A 367 -10.48 -20.18 -0.18
C GLU A 367 -11.71 -20.13 -1.10
N ILE A 368 -12.19 -18.94 -1.46
CA ILE A 368 -13.40 -18.79 -2.28
C ILE A 368 -13.19 -19.31 -3.70
N THR A 369 -12.07 -18.98 -4.35
CA THR A 369 -11.76 -19.46 -5.69
C THR A 369 -11.68 -20.99 -5.73
N CYS A 370 -11.04 -21.62 -4.74
CA CYS A 370 -10.97 -23.09 -4.63
C CYS A 370 -12.36 -23.71 -4.43
N MET A 371 -13.17 -23.16 -3.53
CA MET A 371 -14.50 -23.72 -3.21
C MET A 371 -15.50 -23.57 -4.37
N VAL A 372 -15.44 -22.48 -5.16
CA VAL A 372 -16.25 -22.30 -6.37
C VAL A 372 -15.89 -23.32 -7.46
N TRP A 373 -14.60 -23.65 -7.56
CA TRP A 373 -14.12 -24.71 -8.45
C TRP A 373 -14.52 -26.11 -7.96
N ILE A 374 -14.29 -26.46 -6.69
CA ILE A 374 -14.73 -27.74 -6.10
C ILE A 374 -16.24 -27.93 -6.25
N ALA A 375 -17.03 -26.88 -6.00
CA ALA A 375 -18.49 -26.92 -6.15
C ALA A 375 -18.95 -27.30 -7.56
N GLN A 376 -18.18 -26.92 -8.60
CA GLN A 376 -18.44 -27.34 -9.98
C GLN A 376 -18.22 -28.86 -10.18
N GLN A 377 -17.21 -29.45 -9.52
CA GLN A 377 -16.94 -30.88 -9.67
C GLN A 377 -17.92 -31.76 -8.88
N VAL A 378 -18.39 -31.27 -7.72
CA VAL A 378 -19.28 -32.05 -6.85
C VAL A 378 -20.78 -31.77 -7.06
N CYS A 379 -21.17 -30.93 -8.02
CA CYS A 379 -22.57 -30.66 -8.34
C CYS A 379 -23.19 -31.60 -9.41
N GLY A 380 -22.64 -32.81 -9.57
CA GLY A 380 -23.17 -33.85 -10.48
C GLY A 380 -22.66 -33.80 -11.91
N THR A 381 -21.61 -33.03 -12.20
CA THR A 381 -20.98 -32.93 -13.54
C THR A 381 -20.44 -34.26 -14.07
N SER A 382 -19.97 -35.16 -13.20
CA SER A 382 -19.53 -36.49 -13.63
C SER A 382 -20.66 -37.34 -14.22
N LEU A 383 -21.93 -37.13 -13.80
CA LEU A 383 -23.08 -37.81 -14.42
C LEU A 383 -23.26 -37.42 -15.89
N MET A 384 -22.83 -36.21 -16.28
CA MET A 384 -22.86 -35.73 -17.66
C MET A 384 -21.74 -36.38 -18.47
N GLY A 385 -20.51 -36.45 -17.94
CA GLY A 385 -19.38 -37.12 -18.58
C GLY A 385 -19.57 -38.63 -18.77
N TRP A 386 -20.21 -39.28 -17.80
CA TRP A 386 -20.55 -40.72 -17.87
C TRP A 386 -21.87 -41.03 -18.58
N ALA A 387 -22.54 -40.04 -19.18
CA ALA A 387 -23.92 -40.19 -19.67
C ALA A 387 -24.11 -41.34 -20.68
N SER A 388 -23.17 -41.55 -21.62
CA SER A 388 -23.26 -42.64 -22.61
C SER A 388 -23.23 -44.03 -21.95
N THR A 389 -22.37 -44.22 -20.95
CA THR A 389 -22.33 -45.43 -20.11
C THR A 389 -23.57 -45.54 -19.22
N PHE A 390 -24.00 -44.45 -18.60
CA PHE A 390 -25.20 -44.38 -17.76
C PHE A 390 -26.46 -44.81 -18.54
N TYR A 391 -26.63 -44.34 -19.78
CA TYR A 391 -27.74 -44.72 -20.64
C TYR A 391 -27.69 -46.20 -21.05
N GLN A 392 -26.50 -46.75 -21.34
CA GLN A 392 -26.35 -48.19 -21.62
C GLN A 392 -26.67 -49.06 -20.39
N GLU A 393 -26.14 -48.70 -19.21
CA GLU A 393 -26.43 -49.37 -17.92
C GLU A 393 -27.90 -49.22 -17.48
N ALA A 394 -28.58 -48.19 -17.98
CA ALA A 394 -30.02 -47.98 -17.80
C ALA A 394 -30.87 -48.77 -18.83
N GLY A 395 -30.25 -49.38 -19.86
CA GLY A 395 -30.92 -50.26 -20.83
C GLY A 395 -31.25 -49.63 -22.19
N PHE A 396 -30.67 -48.47 -22.53
CA PHE A 396 -30.76 -47.94 -23.90
C PHE A 396 -29.79 -48.69 -24.84
N SER A 397 -30.16 -48.80 -26.12
CA SER A 397 -29.21 -49.26 -27.15
C SER A 397 -28.02 -48.32 -27.24
N VAL A 398 -26.85 -48.87 -27.63
CA VAL A 398 -25.59 -48.12 -27.77
C VAL A 398 -25.79 -46.87 -28.64
N GLU A 399 -26.47 -47.01 -29.78
CA GLU A 399 -26.79 -45.90 -30.67
C GLU A 399 -27.62 -44.79 -30.00
N ASN A 400 -28.70 -45.16 -29.29
CA ASN A 400 -29.57 -44.20 -28.62
C ASN A 400 -28.89 -43.52 -27.43
N ALA A 401 -28.02 -44.25 -26.71
CA ALA A 401 -27.19 -43.67 -25.66
C ALA A 401 -26.27 -42.57 -26.21
N PHE A 402 -25.58 -42.81 -27.33
CA PHE A 402 -24.76 -41.79 -27.98
C PHE A 402 -25.59 -40.66 -28.61
N ASN A 403 -26.76 -40.94 -29.21
CA ASN A 403 -27.68 -39.89 -29.70
C ASN A 403 -28.10 -38.93 -28.57
N LEU A 404 -28.48 -39.47 -27.40
CA LEU A 404 -28.83 -38.67 -26.22
C LEU A 404 -27.62 -37.90 -25.67
N SER A 405 -26.42 -38.48 -25.68
CA SER A 405 -25.18 -37.78 -25.30
C SER A 405 -24.82 -36.63 -26.26
N VAL A 406 -25.06 -36.76 -27.57
CA VAL A 406 -24.96 -35.62 -28.51
C VAL A 406 -26.00 -34.55 -28.15
N GLY A 407 -27.21 -34.95 -27.76
CA GLY A 407 -28.26 -34.06 -27.27
C GLY A 407 -27.85 -33.26 -26.02
N ILE A 408 -27.17 -33.89 -25.06
CA ILE A 408 -26.60 -33.26 -23.85
C ILE A 408 -25.70 -32.08 -24.23
N TYR A 409 -24.71 -32.28 -25.10
CA TYR A 409 -23.78 -31.20 -25.44
C TYR A 409 -24.39 -30.17 -26.41
N GLY A 410 -25.37 -30.58 -27.24
CA GLY A 410 -26.17 -29.64 -28.03
C GLY A 410 -26.99 -28.68 -27.17
N ILE A 411 -27.68 -29.17 -26.12
CA ILE A 411 -28.45 -28.33 -25.20
C ILE A 411 -27.54 -27.49 -24.27
N ALA A 412 -26.34 -27.98 -23.95
CA ALA A 412 -25.30 -27.22 -23.23
C ALA A 412 -24.83 -25.98 -24.00
N ILE A 413 -24.65 -26.06 -25.33
CA ILE A 413 -24.30 -24.89 -26.16
C ILE A 413 -25.42 -23.83 -26.10
N LEU A 414 -26.68 -24.25 -26.23
CA LEU A 414 -27.82 -23.34 -26.12
C LEU A 414 -27.88 -22.68 -24.73
N ALA A 415 -27.65 -23.45 -23.67
CA ALA A 415 -27.57 -22.98 -22.30
C ALA A 415 -26.46 -21.93 -22.09
N ALA A 416 -25.26 -22.17 -22.63
CA ALA A 416 -24.13 -21.25 -22.56
C ALA A 416 -24.42 -19.90 -23.26
N VAL A 417 -25.08 -19.92 -24.42
CA VAL A 417 -25.51 -18.70 -25.13
C VAL A 417 -26.58 -17.93 -24.33
N ILE A 418 -27.51 -18.63 -23.67
CA ILE A 418 -28.48 -18.00 -22.75
C ILE A 418 -27.74 -17.40 -21.53
N SER A 419 -26.69 -18.05 -21.05
CA SER A 419 -25.89 -17.57 -19.91
C SER A 419 -25.29 -16.19 -20.16
N TRP A 420 -24.86 -15.85 -21.38
CA TRP A 420 -24.40 -14.50 -21.74
C TRP A 420 -25.46 -13.42 -21.44
N SER A 421 -26.72 -13.71 -21.75
CA SER A 421 -27.83 -12.78 -21.46
C SER A 421 -28.07 -12.67 -19.95
N LEU A 422 -27.97 -13.77 -19.21
CA LEU A 422 -28.14 -13.79 -17.76
C LEU A 422 -27.00 -13.05 -17.04
N LEU A 423 -25.75 -13.33 -17.38
CA LEU A 423 -24.52 -12.69 -16.86
C LEU A 423 -24.51 -11.17 -17.06
N SER A 424 -25.30 -10.65 -18.01
CA SER A 424 -25.45 -9.22 -18.27
C SER A 424 -26.53 -8.53 -17.41
N ARG A 425 -27.56 -9.28 -16.98
CA ARG A 425 -28.75 -8.76 -16.28
C ARG A 425 -28.75 -9.05 -14.79
N PHE A 426 -28.16 -10.18 -14.39
CA PHE A 426 -28.19 -10.69 -13.02
C PHE A 426 -26.76 -10.77 -12.43
N GLY A 427 -26.67 -10.61 -11.11
CA GLY A 427 -25.41 -10.70 -10.38
C GLY A 427 -24.82 -12.12 -10.38
N ARG A 428 -23.49 -12.24 -10.33
CA ARG A 428 -22.79 -13.54 -10.39
C ARG A 428 -23.15 -14.40 -9.19
N ARG A 429 -23.16 -13.82 -7.98
CA ARG A 429 -23.57 -14.53 -6.75
C ARG A 429 -25.01 -15.05 -6.86
N ARG A 430 -25.93 -14.25 -7.39
CA ARG A 430 -27.35 -14.65 -7.54
C ARG A 430 -27.52 -15.79 -8.54
N LEU A 431 -26.87 -15.70 -9.71
CA LEU A 431 -26.93 -16.76 -10.73
C LEU A 431 -26.36 -18.08 -10.20
N TYR A 432 -25.22 -18.04 -9.51
CA TYR A 432 -24.57 -19.24 -8.96
C TYR A 432 -25.45 -19.92 -7.89
N LEU A 433 -26.02 -19.14 -6.96
CA LEU A 433 -26.91 -19.69 -5.92
C LEU A 433 -28.23 -20.24 -6.50
N CYS A 434 -28.86 -19.53 -7.45
CA CYS A 434 -30.06 -20.04 -8.13
C CYS A 434 -29.76 -21.31 -8.93
N GLY A 435 -28.59 -21.38 -9.57
CA GLY A 435 -28.08 -22.57 -10.25
C GLY A 435 -27.97 -23.76 -9.30
N LEU A 436 -27.24 -23.62 -8.19
CA LEU A 436 -27.05 -24.71 -7.21
C LEU A 436 -28.39 -25.19 -6.62
N SER A 437 -29.32 -24.27 -6.31
CA SER A 437 -30.67 -24.65 -5.84
C SER A 437 -31.48 -25.43 -6.89
N ALA A 438 -31.38 -25.04 -8.18
CA ALA A 438 -32.07 -25.74 -9.26
C ALA A 438 -31.44 -27.11 -9.56
N LEU A 439 -30.11 -27.22 -9.55
CA LEU A 439 -29.39 -28.49 -9.67
C LEU A 439 -29.73 -29.42 -8.50
N LEU A 440 -29.77 -28.91 -7.26
CA LEU A 440 -30.18 -29.66 -6.09
C LEU A 440 -31.59 -30.26 -6.26
N ALA A 441 -32.56 -29.48 -6.73
CA ALA A 441 -33.91 -29.96 -6.98
C ALA A 441 -33.96 -31.05 -8.08
N ILE A 442 -33.20 -30.89 -9.17
CA ILE A 442 -33.11 -31.87 -10.26
C ILE A 442 -32.42 -33.16 -9.79
N LEU A 443 -31.36 -33.06 -9.00
CA LEU A 443 -30.64 -34.22 -8.45
C LEU A 443 -31.47 -34.98 -7.41
N LEU A 444 -32.23 -34.28 -6.55
CA LEU A 444 -33.20 -34.92 -5.66
C LEU A 444 -34.31 -35.64 -6.44
N ALA A 445 -34.88 -34.99 -7.47
CA ALA A 445 -35.88 -35.62 -8.34
C ALA A 445 -35.30 -36.84 -9.07
N GLY A 446 -34.07 -36.75 -9.60
CA GLY A 446 -33.36 -37.86 -10.24
C GLY A 446 -33.08 -39.01 -9.29
N GLY A 447 -32.71 -38.72 -8.04
CA GLY A 447 -32.52 -39.73 -6.98
C GLY A 447 -33.81 -40.45 -6.63
N ILE A 448 -34.91 -39.70 -6.44
CA ILE A 448 -36.25 -40.25 -6.17
C ILE A 448 -36.72 -41.12 -7.35
N VAL A 449 -36.62 -40.64 -8.59
CA VAL A 449 -36.94 -41.43 -9.78
C VAL A 449 -36.05 -42.67 -9.85
N GLY A 450 -34.78 -42.57 -9.46
CA GLY A 450 -33.83 -43.67 -9.37
C GLY A 450 -34.11 -44.75 -8.31
N THR A 451 -35.08 -44.56 -7.39
CA THR A 451 -35.53 -45.62 -6.46
C THR A 451 -36.73 -46.41 -6.99
N LEU A 452 -37.42 -45.92 -8.03
CA LEU A 452 -38.57 -46.59 -8.63
C LEU A 452 -38.17 -47.87 -9.39
N ARG A 453 -39.14 -48.76 -9.61
CA ARG A 453 -38.95 -49.99 -10.40
C ARG A 453 -38.63 -49.68 -11.86
N THR A 454 -37.62 -50.36 -12.40
CA THR A 454 -37.13 -50.25 -13.78
C THR A 454 -38.26 -50.37 -14.80
N SER A 455 -38.62 -49.25 -15.42
CA SER A 455 -39.67 -49.16 -16.44
C SER A 455 -39.26 -48.21 -17.56
N ARG A 456 -39.75 -48.44 -18.79
CA ARG A 456 -39.41 -47.57 -19.94
C ARG A 456 -39.71 -46.10 -19.66
N ALA A 457 -40.80 -45.79 -18.96
CA ALA A 457 -41.14 -44.43 -18.55
C ALA A 457 -40.08 -43.81 -17.62
N GLN A 458 -39.71 -44.50 -16.53
CA GLN A 458 -38.67 -44.05 -15.58
C GLN A 458 -37.33 -43.75 -16.28
N LEU A 459 -36.92 -44.59 -17.23
CA LEU A 459 -35.67 -44.43 -17.97
C LEU A 459 -35.64 -43.14 -18.80
N TRP A 460 -36.73 -42.85 -19.52
CA TRP A 460 -36.86 -41.60 -20.27
C TRP A 460 -36.97 -40.38 -19.34
N THR A 461 -37.67 -40.49 -18.20
CA THR A 461 -37.71 -39.43 -17.17
C THR A 461 -36.31 -39.13 -16.62
N LEU A 462 -35.56 -40.15 -16.24
CA LEU A 462 -34.20 -40.01 -15.70
C LEU A 462 -33.24 -39.40 -16.71
N GLY A 463 -33.33 -39.80 -17.99
CA GLY A 463 -32.55 -39.17 -19.07
C GLY A 463 -32.93 -37.72 -19.36
N SER A 464 -34.22 -37.39 -19.26
CA SER A 464 -34.73 -36.02 -19.40
C SER A 464 -34.28 -35.13 -18.23
N LEU A 465 -34.16 -35.69 -17.02
CA LEU A 465 -33.59 -35.01 -15.86
C LEU A 465 -32.08 -34.74 -16.02
N LEU A 466 -31.30 -35.64 -16.64
CA LEU A 466 -29.89 -35.38 -16.96
C LEU A 466 -29.71 -34.30 -18.04
N LEU A 467 -30.57 -34.27 -19.06
CA LEU A 467 -30.63 -33.15 -20.03
C LEU A 467 -30.99 -31.82 -19.33
N SER A 468 -31.93 -31.85 -18.38
CA SER A 468 -32.32 -30.68 -17.60
C SER A 468 -31.20 -30.22 -16.66
N LEU A 469 -30.49 -31.16 -16.03
CA LEU A 469 -29.31 -30.91 -15.18
C LEU A 469 -28.24 -30.18 -15.98
N THR A 470 -27.91 -30.71 -17.16
CA THR A 470 -26.96 -30.13 -18.12
C THR A 470 -27.34 -28.71 -18.50
N PHE A 471 -28.59 -28.50 -18.93
CA PHE A 471 -29.07 -27.18 -19.33
C PHE A 471 -28.98 -26.16 -18.19
N VAL A 472 -29.37 -26.52 -16.96
CA VAL A 472 -29.25 -25.62 -15.81
C VAL A 472 -27.79 -25.36 -15.45
N TYR A 473 -26.94 -26.38 -15.48
CA TYR A 473 -25.51 -26.29 -15.17
C TYR A 473 -24.79 -25.35 -16.15
N ASP A 474 -24.93 -25.56 -17.46
CA ASP A 474 -24.26 -24.74 -18.49
C ASP A 474 -24.94 -23.38 -18.74
N MET A 475 -26.14 -23.16 -18.20
CA MET A 475 -26.74 -21.83 -18.13
C MET A 475 -26.23 -21.04 -16.91
N THR A 476 -25.79 -21.71 -15.85
CA THR A 476 -25.45 -21.09 -14.56
C THR A 476 -24.04 -21.43 -14.07
N ILE A 477 -23.84 -22.59 -13.44
CA ILE A 477 -22.62 -22.94 -12.71
C ILE A 477 -21.38 -22.96 -13.59
N GLY A 478 -21.43 -23.61 -14.77
CA GLY A 478 -20.29 -23.71 -15.69
C GLY A 478 -19.73 -22.33 -16.07
N PRO A 479 -20.50 -21.50 -16.80
CA PRO A 479 -20.08 -20.16 -17.18
C PRO A 479 -19.75 -19.22 -16.01
N VAL A 480 -20.58 -19.20 -14.96
CA VAL A 480 -20.40 -18.25 -13.85
C VAL A 480 -19.17 -18.59 -13.01
N CYS A 481 -18.78 -19.88 -12.91
CA CYS A 481 -17.53 -20.32 -12.28
C CYS A 481 -16.32 -19.62 -12.91
N TYR A 482 -16.15 -19.72 -14.23
CA TYR A 482 -15.05 -19.09 -14.96
C TYR A 482 -14.99 -17.57 -14.79
N VAL A 483 -16.14 -16.91 -14.63
CA VAL A 483 -16.20 -15.47 -14.32
C VAL A 483 -15.70 -15.18 -12.90
N LEU A 484 -16.24 -15.88 -11.90
CA LEU A 484 -15.89 -15.68 -10.49
C LEU A 484 -14.41 -15.92 -10.20
N VAL A 485 -13.84 -17.00 -10.74
CA VAL A 485 -12.46 -17.40 -10.44
C VAL A 485 -11.40 -16.45 -11.01
N ALA A 486 -11.74 -15.65 -12.03
CA ALA A 486 -10.88 -14.60 -12.58
C ALA A 486 -11.21 -13.18 -12.04
N GLU A 487 -12.37 -12.99 -11.39
CA GLU A 487 -12.78 -11.72 -10.77
C GLU A 487 -12.36 -11.59 -9.29
N ILE A 488 -12.25 -12.70 -8.54
CA ILE A 488 -11.97 -12.71 -7.09
C ILE A 488 -10.48 -12.53 -6.70
N PRO A 489 -9.49 -13.09 -7.43
CA PRO A 489 -8.07 -12.91 -7.09
C PRO A 489 -7.54 -11.49 -7.37
N SER A 490 -6.58 -11.02 -6.55
CA SER A 490 -5.78 -9.80 -6.81
C SER A 490 -4.99 -9.95 -8.10
N THR A 491 -4.76 -8.86 -8.87
CA THR A 491 -4.16 -9.02 -10.21
C THR A 491 -2.73 -9.56 -10.15
N ARG A 492 -1.93 -9.18 -9.13
CA ARG A 492 -0.57 -9.71 -8.91
C ARG A 492 -0.53 -11.20 -8.54
N LEU A 493 -1.52 -11.74 -7.81
CA LEU A 493 -1.57 -13.18 -7.43
C LEU A 493 -2.44 -14.04 -8.36
N ARG A 494 -3.15 -13.44 -9.32
CA ARG A 494 -4.20 -14.10 -10.11
C ARG A 494 -3.80 -15.46 -10.68
N VAL A 495 -2.66 -15.54 -11.37
CA VAL A 495 -2.18 -16.78 -11.99
C VAL A 495 -2.04 -17.88 -10.94
N LYS A 496 -1.35 -17.60 -9.83
CA LYS A 496 -1.11 -18.56 -8.74
C LYS A 496 -2.40 -18.97 -8.03
N THR A 497 -3.31 -18.04 -7.74
CA THR A 497 -4.59 -18.35 -7.10
C THR A 497 -5.51 -19.17 -8.02
N VAL A 498 -5.55 -18.87 -9.33
CA VAL A 498 -6.33 -19.62 -10.31
C VAL A 498 -5.76 -21.03 -10.49
N VAL A 499 -4.42 -21.18 -10.53
CA VAL A 499 -3.73 -22.47 -10.53
C VAL A 499 -4.09 -23.31 -9.30
N LEU A 500 -3.91 -22.77 -8.08
CA LEU A 500 -4.24 -23.50 -6.84
C LEU A 500 -5.71 -23.94 -6.82
N ALA A 501 -6.62 -23.09 -7.28
CA ALA A 501 -8.03 -23.38 -7.28
C ALA A 501 -8.44 -24.42 -8.33
N ARG A 502 -7.77 -24.45 -9.49
CA ARG A 502 -7.97 -25.50 -10.49
C ARG A 502 -7.27 -26.82 -10.08
N THR A 503 -6.14 -26.77 -9.38
CA THR A 503 -5.57 -27.95 -8.70
C THR A 503 -6.59 -28.54 -7.70
N ALA A 504 -7.30 -27.71 -6.95
CA ALA A 504 -8.36 -28.16 -6.04
C ALA A 504 -9.56 -28.79 -6.77
N TYR A 505 -9.94 -28.27 -7.95
CA TYR A 505 -10.92 -28.91 -8.85
C TYR A 505 -10.43 -30.31 -9.27
N ASN A 506 -9.19 -30.45 -9.76
CA ASN A 506 -8.65 -31.74 -10.19
C ASN A 506 -8.56 -32.74 -9.04
N LEU A 507 -8.15 -32.31 -7.84
CA LEU A 507 -8.12 -33.20 -6.65
C LEU A 507 -9.52 -33.71 -6.26
N ALA A 508 -10.54 -32.86 -6.35
CA ALA A 508 -11.93 -33.31 -6.22
C ALA A 508 -12.34 -34.22 -7.40
N GLY A 509 -11.82 -33.95 -8.59
CA GLY A 509 -11.98 -34.74 -9.81
C GLY A 509 -11.54 -36.18 -9.63
N ILE A 510 -10.31 -36.39 -9.12
CA ILE A 510 -9.74 -37.72 -8.84
C ILE A 510 -10.65 -38.52 -7.90
N LEU A 511 -11.16 -37.90 -6.83
CA LEU A 511 -12.09 -38.56 -5.91
C LEU A 511 -13.41 -38.95 -6.60
N ILE A 512 -14.01 -38.05 -7.38
CA ILE A 512 -15.25 -38.32 -8.12
C ILE A 512 -15.05 -39.34 -9.25
N ASN A 513 -13.89 -39.36 -9.90
CA ASN A 513 -13.49 -40.34 -10.91
C ASN A 513 -13.20 -41.72 -10.33
N TRP A 514 -12.81 -41.80 -9.05
CA TRP A 514 -12.79 -43.06 -8.32
C TRP A 514 -14.21 -43.52 -7.95
N MET A 515 -15.06 -42.63 -7.42
CA MET A 515 -16.40 -43.00 -6.95
C MET A 515 -17.37 -43.35 -8.08
N THR A 516 -17.44 -42.53 -9.14
CA THR A 516 -18.50 -42.64 -10.17
C THR A 516 -18.52 -44.00 -10.88
N PRO A 517 -17.40 -44.61 -11.31
CA PRO A 517 -17.39 -45.96 -11.88
C PRO A 517 -17.98 -47.01 -10.92
N HIS A 518 -17.61 -46.97 -9.62
CA HIS A 518 -18.12 -47.92 -8.63
C HIS A 518 -19.63 -47.72 -8.34
N MET A 519 -20.12 -46.47 -8.39
CA MET A 519 -21.55 -46.15 -8.27
C MET A 519 -22.38 -46.65 -9.46
N LEU A 520 -21.80 -46.71 -10.65
CA LEU A 520 -22.49 -47.11 -11.89
C LEU A 520 -22.34 -48.60 -12.22
N SER A 521 -21.17 -49.19 -11.98
CA SER A 521 -20.89 -50.58 -12.34
C SER A 521 -21.76 -51.57 -11.55
N PRO A 522 -22.32 -52.61 -12.21
CA PRO A 522 -23.15 -53.62 -11.55
C PRO A 522 -22.35 -54.45 -10.54
N ASP A 523 -21.04 -54.63 -10.75
CA ASP A 523 -20.17 -55.49 -9.93
C ASP A 523 -19.63 -54.84 -8.64
N ALA A 524 -20.02 -53.59 -8.35
CA ALA A 524 -19.58 -52.85 -7.16
C ALA A 524 -20.76 -52.34 -6.33
N TRP A 525 -21.06 -51.03 -6.35
CA TRP A 525 -22.13 -50.47 -5.53
C TRP A 525 -23.49 -50.50 -6.22
N ALA A 526 -23.53 -50.58 -7.55
CA ALA A 526 -24.75 -50.70 -8.36
C ALA A 526 -25.84 -49.65 -8.04
N TRP A 527 -25.47 -48.44 -7.63
CA TRP A 527 -26.40 -47.38 -7.25
C TRP A 527 -27.18 -46.83 -8.46
N LYS A 528 -26.63 -46.89 -9.67
CA LYS A 528 -27.26 -46.41 -10.92
C LYS A 528 -27.86 -44.99 -10.73
N GLY A 529 -29.18 -44.83 -10.87
CA GLY A 529 -29.86 -43.53 -10.67
C GLY A 529 -29.87 -43.00 -9.23
N LYS A 530 -29.64 -43.85 -8.22
CA LYS A 530 -29.52 -43.40 -6.81
C LYS A 530 -28.27 -42.56 -6.57
N SER A 531 -27.29 -42.61 -7.48
CA SER A 531 -26.08 -41.75 -7.44
C SER A 531 -26.42 -40.26 -7.37
N CYS A 532 -27.54 -39.84 -7.94
CA CYS A 532 -28.04 -38.47 -7.87
C CYS A 532 -28.26 -37.97 -6.42
N PHE A 533 -28.57 -38.84 -5.45
CA PHE A 533 -28.68 -38.42 -4.04
C PHE A 533 -27.34 -38.03 -3.41
N PHE A 534 -26.25 -38.70 -3.79
CA PHE A 534 -24.91 -38.33 -3.33
C PHE A 534 -24.56 -36.92 -3.83
N PHE A 535 -24.76 -36.67 -5.12
CA PHE A 535 -24.53 -35.36 -5.72
C PHE A 535 -25.52 -34.28 -5.22
N ALA A 536 -26.75 -34.65 -4.85
CA ALA A 536 -27.66 -33.74 -4.15
C ALA A 536 -27.10 -33.32 -2.79
N GLY A 537 -26.59 -34.27 -1.99
CA GLY A 537 -25.96 -33.99 -0.69
C GLY A 537 -24.78 -33.04 -0.79
N THR A 538 -23.83 -33.31 -1.70
CA THR A 538 -22.68 -32.42 -1.94
C THR A 538 -23.10 -31.05 -2.48
N THR A 539 -24.08 -31.00 -3.40
CA THR A 539 -24.64 -29.73 -3.91
C THR A 539 -25.27 -28.90 -2.79
N ALA A 540 -25.98 -29.52 -1.85
CA ALA A 540 -26.58 -28.83 -0.71
C ALA A 540 -25.51 -28.21 0.21
N VAL A 541 -24.43 -28.94 0.50
CA VAL A 541 -23.28 -28.41 1.29
C VAL A 541 -22.63 -27.23 0.57
N CYS A 542 -22.37 -27.35 -0.74
CA CYS A 542 -21.84 -26.26 -1.55
C CYS A 542 -22.77 -25.05 -1.61
N LEU A 543 -24.09 -25.25 -1.69
CA LEU A 543 -25.10 -24.19 -1.67
C LEU A 543 -25.08 -23.41 -0.35
N VAL A 544 -25.07 -24.10 0.80
CA VAL A 544 -24.98 -23.47 2.12
C VAL A 544 -23.67 -22.69 2.28
N TRP A 545 -22.54 -23.28 1.88
CA TRP A 545 -21.24 -22.61 1.94
C TRP A 545 -21.22 -21.36 1.04
N CYS A 546 -21.67 -21.47 -0.21
CA CYS A 546 -21.72 -20.34 -1.14
C CYS A 546 -22.66 -19.23 -0.65
N TYR A 547 -23.77 -19.58 -0.01
CA TYR A 547 -24.72 -18.59 0.51
C TYR A 547 -24.08 -17.66 1.55
N TRP A 548 -23.20 -18.16 2.42
CA TRP A 548 -22.47 -17.32 3.37
C TRP A 548 -21.18 -16.71 2.79
N ARG A 549 -20.37 -17.48 2.07
CA ARG A 549 -18.99 -17.09 1.73
C ARG A 549 -18.80 -16.43 0.35
N LEU A 550 -19.67 -16.65 -0.63
CA LEU A 550 -19.48 -16.12 -1.99
C LEU A 550 -19.85 -14.62 -2.08
N PRO A 551 -18.95 -13.70 -2.46
CA PRO A 551 -19.27 -12.28 -2.64
C PRO A 551 -19.99 -12.01 -3.98
N GLU A 552 -20.61 -10.84 -4.11
CA GLU A 552 -21.13 -10.35 -5.39
C GLU A 552 -20.08 -9.47 -6.08
N THR A 553 -19.59 -9.90 -7.25
CA THR A 553 -18.57 -9.21 -8.06
C THR A 553 -19.17 -8.33 -9.17
N PHE A 554 -20.48 -8.45 -9.45
CA PHE A 554 -21.12 -7.86 -10.62
C PHE A 554 -20.87 -6.34 -10.75
N GLY A 555 -20.19 -5.95 -11.85
CA GLY A 555 -19.96 -4.57 -12.23
C GLY A 555 -18.89 -3.84 -11.41
N LEU A 556 -18.10 -4.54 -10.60
CA LEU A 556 -16.95 -4.00 -9.88
C LEU A 556 -15.67 -4.10 -10.73
N SER A 557 -14.79 -3.11 -10.60
CA SER A 557 -13.41 -3.15 -11.10
C SER A 557 -12.51 -3.95 -10.15
N TYR A 558 -11.32 -4.37 -10.62
CA TYR A 558 -10.36 -5.10 -9.78
C TYR A 558 -9.96 -4.30 -8.53
N LEU A 559 -9.67 -3.01 -8.69
CA LEU A 559 -9.33 -2.11 -7.58
C LEU A 559 -10.47 -1.98 -6.55
N GLU A 560 -11.74 -1.91 -6.98
CA GLU A 560 -12.88 -1.91 -6.07
C GLU A 560 -12.97 -3.23 -5.28
N ILE A 561 -12.71 -4.37 -5.92
CA ILE A 561 -12.71 -5.69 -5.28
C ILE A 561 -11.53 -5.80 -4.29
N ASP A 562 -10.34 -5.29 -4.64
CA ASP A 562 -9.17 -5.23 -3.76
C ASP A 562 -9.44 -4.45 -2.47
N ILE A 563 -9.97 -3.23 -2.58
CA ILE A 563 -10.32 -2.41 -1.41
C ILE A 563 -11.39 -3.08 -0.53
N LEU A 564 -12.40 -3.74 -1.13
CA LEU A 564 -13.47 -4.43 -0.38
C LEU A 564 -12.97 -5.65 0.39
N PHE A 565 -11.99 -6.39 -0.15
CA PHE A 565 -11.36 -7.50 0.55
C PHE A 565 -10.37 -7.03 1.62
N GLU A 566 -9.58 -5.99 1.36
CA GLU A 566 -8.65 -5.40 2.32
C GLU A 566 -9.38 -4.87 3.56
N ARG A 567 -10.49 -4.15 3.36
CA ARG A 567 -11.41 -3.71 4.44
C ARG A 567 -12.25 -4.84 5.05
N LYS A 568 -11.92 -6.11 4.77
CA LYS A 568 -12.54 -7.34 5.32
C LYS A 568 -14.09 -7.35 5.25
N ALA A 569 -14.67 -6.76 4.20
CA ALA A 569 -16.12 -6.53 4.13
C ALA A 569 -16.96 -7.83 4.22
N LYS A 570 -18.18 -7.71 4.78
CA LYS A 570 -19.17 -8.80 4.80
C LYS A 570 -19.67 -9.08 3.37
N THR A 571 -19.57 -10.34 2.94
CA THR A 571 -19.88 -10.83 1.58
C THR A 571 -21.26 -10.47 1.06
N SER A 572 -22.26 -10.41 1.95
CA SER A 572 -23.63 -10.02 1.60
C SER A 572 -23.81 -8.52 1.31
N LYS A 573 -22.90 -7.67 1.78
CA LYS A 573 -23.01 -6.20 1.71
C LYS A 573 -22.10 -5.52 0.66
N PHE A 574 -21.38 -6.26 -0.19
CA PHE A 574 -20.46 -5.69 -1.19
C PHE A 574 -21.12 -4.59 -2.06
N ARG A 575 -22.38 -4.80 -2.49
CA ARG A 575 -23.12 -3.83 -3.31
C ARG A 575 -23.59 -2.59 -2.54
N GLU A 576 -24.00 -2.78 -1.29
CA GLU A 576 -24.40 -1.70 -0.37
C GLU A 576 -23.19 -0.85 0.00
N LEU A 577 -22.06 -1.49 0.31
CA LEU A 577 -20.81 -0.83 0.64
C LEU A 577 -20.23 -0.08 -0.57
N ARG A 578 -20.35 -0.59 -1.80
CA ARG A 578 -19.99 0.16 -3.01
C ARG A 578 -20.85 1.42 -3.16
N ALA A 579 -22.17 1.32 -3.03
CA ALA A 579 -23.06 2.48 -3.12
C ALA A 579 -22.72 3.53 -2.05
N ASN A 580 -22.39 3.08 -0.83
CA ASN A 580 -21.95 3.96 0.25
C ASN A 580 -20.60 4.63 -0.07
N LEU A 581 -19.59 3.90 -0.56
CA LEU A 581 -18.28 4.44 -0.99
C LEU A 581 -18.40 5.42 -2.18
N GLU A 582 -19.28 5.13 -3.14
CA GLU A 582 -19.57 6.01 -4.27
C GLU A 582 -20.26 7.30 -3.79
N SER A 583 -21.20 7.20 -2.84
CA SER A 583 -21.86 8.34 -2.21
C SER A 583 -20.96 9.16 -1.26
N SER A 584 -19.92 8.55 -0.69
CA SER A 584 -18.97 9.22 0.21
C SER A 584 -17.87 9.99 -0.50
N GLY A 585 -17.86 10.01 -1.84
CA GLY A 585 -16.83 10.68 -2.63
C GLY A 585 -15.54 9.86 -2.81
N TYR A 586 -15.45 8.65 -2.25
CA TYR A 586 -14.25 7.81 -2.27
C TYR A 586 -13.81 7.40 -3.70
N PHE A 587 -14.75 7.32 -4.65
CA PHE A 587 -14.49 7.15 -6.09
C PHE A 587 -14.70 8.43 -6.93
N SER A 588 -14.88 9.57 -6.26
CA SER A 588 -15.31 10.84 -6.84
C SER A 588 -14.65 12.07 -6.18
N ILE A 589 -13.33 12.13 -6.25
CA ILE A 589 -12.62 13.43 -6.21
C ILE A 589 -12.89 14.10 -7.57
N ARG A 590 -13.60 15.25 -7.57
CA ARG A 590 -13.79 16.08 -8.76
C ARG A 590 -12.50 16.86 -9.06
N ASN A 591 -12.32 17.22 -10.33
CA ASN A 591 -11.10 17.86 -10.79
C ASN A 591 -11.03 19.32 -10.27
N PRO A 592 -9.97 19.78 -9.58
CA PRO A 592 -9.88 21.16 -9.08
C PRO A 592 -10.02 22.21 -10.20
N ALA A 593 -9.50 21.90 -11.39
CA ALA A 593 -9.58 22.76 -12.57
C ALA A 593 -11.01 23.02 -13.10
N GLU A 594 -11.97 22.12 -12.83
CA GLU A 594 -13.39 22.37 -13.19
C GLU A 594 -14.08 23.31 -12.19
N MET A 595 -13.48 23.60 -11.03
CA MET A 595 -14.08 24.47 -10.02
C MET A 595 -13.87 25.96 -10.34
N HIS A 596 -12.74 26.33 -10.94
CA HIS A 596 -12.47 27.72 -11.35
C HIS A 596 -13.29 28.16 -12.57
N HIS A 597 -13.51 27.30 -13.56
CA HIS A 597 -14.28 27.67 -14.77
C HIS A 597 -15.80 27.68 -14.60
N LEU A 598 -16.34 27.30 -13.42
CA LEU A 598 -17.77 27.29 -13.14
C LEU A 598 -18.26 28.46 -12.27
N MET A 599 -17.38 29.39 -11.89
CA MET A 599 -17.79 30.62 -11.18
C MET A 599 -18.12 31.78 -12.12
N ASP A 600 -17.58 31.81 -13.35
CA ASP A 600 -17.74 32.94 -14.29
C ASP A 600 -18.68 32.70 -15.49
N ALA A 601 -19.26 31.50 -15.63
CA ALA A 601 -20.13 31.16 -16.76
C ALA A 601 -21.58 30.90 -16.32
N ALA A 602 -22.42 31.94 -16.36
CA ALA A 602 -23.86 31.83 -16.08
C ALA A 602 -24.57 30.89 -17.09
N PRO A 603 -25.15 29.75 -16.66
CA PRO A 603 -25.79 28.82 -17.59
C PRO A 603 -27.26 29.21 -17.80
N THR A 604 -27.53 29.89 -18.90
CA THR A 604 -28.89 30.01 -19.44
C THR A 604 -29.43 28.64 -19.89
N THR A 605 -30.72 28.43 -19.64
CA THR A 605 -31.61 27.43 -20.28
C THR A 605 -31.39 25.91 -20.05
N GLN A 606 -32.26 25.38 -19.19
CA GLN A 606 -33.10 24.16 -19.40
C GLN A 606 -32.47 22.76 -19.46
N ASN A 607 -32.68 21.97 -18.39
CA ASN A 607 -33.83 21.04 -18.36
C ASN A 607 -34.13 20.49 -16.94
N ARG A 608 -35.25 20.90 -16.31
CA ARG A 608 -35.67 20.42 -14.98
C ARG A 608 -36.71 19.31 -15.08
N ARG A 609 -36.43 18.13 -14.52
CA ARG A 609 -37.46 17.13 -14.18
C ARG A 609 -38.05 17.47 -12.81
N ALA A 610 -39.36 17.73 -12.74
CA ALA A 610 -40.01 18.26 -11.55
C ALA A 610 -40.22 17.23 -10.43
N THR A 611 -39.82 17.58 -9.20
CA THR A 611 -40.11 16.83 -7.96
C THR A 611 -41.58 16.97 -7.58
N ARG A 612 -42.27 15.87 -7.25
CA ARG A 612 -43.65 15.93 -6.74
C ARG A 612 -43.67 16.26 -5.25
N SER A 613 -44.60 17.12 -4.82
CA SER A 613 -44.87 17.36 -3.40
C SER A 613 -45.81 16.30 -2.81
N SER A 614 -45.70 16.06 -1.51
CA SER A 614 -46.56 15.14 -0.74
C SER A 614 -47.87 15.80 -0.27
N LEU A 615 -48.05 17.11 -0.48
CA LEU A 615 -49.22 17.87 -0.04
C LEU A 615 -49.66 18.86 -1.13
N ALA A 616 -50.89 18.73 -1.61
CA ALA A 616 -51.49 19.66 -2.57
C ALA A 616 -52.29 20.76 -1.85
N CYS A 617 -52.26 21.99 -2.39
CA CYS A 617 -53.09 23.09 -1.94
C CYS A 617 -54.59 22.83 -2.18
N LEU A 618 -55.47 23.46 -1.41
CA LEU A 618 -56.92 23.29 -1.49
C LEU A 618 -57.50 23.54 -2.90
N PRO A 619 -57.12 24.59 -3.66
CA PRO A 619 -57.67 24.79 -5.00
C PRO A 619 -57.22 23.74 -6.02
N CYS A 620 -55.98 23.24 -5.91
CA CYS A 620 -55.55 22.12 -6.74
C CYS A 620 -56.25 20.81 -6.31
N ARG A 621 -56.44 20.61 -5.00
CA ARG A 621 -57.08 19.41 -4.46
C ARG A 621 -58.56 19.32 -4.86
N SER A 622 -59.33 20.41 -4.77
CA SER A 622 -60.75 20.43 -5.18
C SER A 622 -60.95 20.23 -6.68
N ARG A 623 -59.98 20.64 -7.51
CA ARG A 623 -59.98 20.45 -8.97
C ARG A 623 -59.24 19.18 -9.43
N HIS A 624 -58.92 18.25 -8.52
CA HIS A 624 -58.12 17.02 -8.77
C HIS A 624 -56.83 17.26 -9.60
N ALA A 625 -56.21 18.42 -9.40
CA ALA A 625 -55.05 18.92 -10.13
C ALA A 625 -53.72 18.58 -9.42
N LYS A 626 -52.70 18.27 -10.22
CA LYS A 626 -51.31 18.13 -9.73
C LYS A 626 -50.80 19.49 -9.22
N CYS A 627 -50.27 19.50 -8.01
CA CYS A 627 -49.69 20.65 -7.33
C CYS A 627 -48.19 20.46 -7.17
N ASP A 628 -47.37 21.49 -7.43
CA ASP A 628 -45.91 21.44 -7.25
C ASP A 628 -45.45 21.76 -5.82
N GLY A 629 -46.38 22.10 -4.92
CA GLY A 629 -46.13 22.26 -3.48
C GLY A 629 -45.36 23.52 -3.08
N LYS A 630 -45.06 24.41 -4.03
CA LYS A 630 -44.40 25.69 -3.72
C LYS A 630 -45.28 26.58 -2.84
N ARG A 631 -44.62 27.42 -2.05
CA ARG A 631 -45.19 28.45 -1.18
C ARG A 631 -44.51 29.79 -1.50
N PRO A 632 -45.22 30.94 -1.42
CA PRO A 632 -46.60 31.10 -0.95
C PRO A 632 -47.67 30.54 -1.91
N SER A 633 -47.45 30.58 -3.22
CA SER A 633 -48.33 29.98 -4.23
C SER A 633 -47.68 28.78 -4.93
N CYS A 634 -48.48 27.76 -5.25
CA CYS A 634 -48.07 26.72 -6.19
C CYS A 634 -48.15 27.26 -7.63
N GLY A 635 -47.33 26.74 -8.55
CA GLY A 635 -47.23 27.29 -9.92
C GLY A 635 -48.59 27.41 -10.61
N ARG A 636 -49.41 26.36 -10.52
CA ARG A 636 -50.75 26.34 -11.14
C ARG A 636 -51.76 27.30 -10.51
N CYS A 637 -51.68 27.57 -9.20
CA CYS A 637 -52.52 28.60 -8.58
C CYS A 637 -52.07 30.01 -8.95
N SER A 638 -50.76 30.21 -9.17
CA SER A 638 -50.20 31.46 -9.67
C SER A 638 -50.68 31.76 -11.10
N GLU A 639 -50.62 30.76 -12.00
CA GLU A 639 -51.09 30.89 -13.39
C GLU A 639 -52.59 31.15 -13.51
N VAL A 640 -53.41 30.53 -12.65
CA VAL A 640 -54.88 30.63 -12.68
C VAL A 640 -55.39 31.77 -11.76
N GLY A 641 -54.50 32.66 -11.28
CA GLY A 641 -54.86 33.81 -10.42
C GLY A 641 -55.63 33.44 -9.15
N SER A 642 -55.50 32.20 -8.67
CA SER A 642 -56.37 31.62 -7.64
C SER A 642 -55.65 31.60 -6.28
N GLN A 643 -56.30 32.08 -5.23
CA GLN A 643 -55.69 32.18 -3.90
C GLN A 643 -55.24 30.80 -3.38
N CYS A 644 -53.93 30.62 -3.25
CA CYS A 644 -53.33 29.33 -2.93
C CYS A 644 -53.27 29.12 -1.41
N SER A 645 -54.12 28.25 -0.85
CA SER A 645 -54.09 27.90 0.57
C SER A 645 -53.85 26.40 0.78
N TYR A 646 -53.12 26.04 1.84
CA TYR A 646 -52.91 24.66 2.26
C TYR A 646 -53.60 24.46 3.62
N ALA A 647 -54.56 23.53 3.71
CA ALA A 647 -55.19 23.21 4.98
C ALA A 647 -54.17 22.62 5.97
N ARG A 648 -54.15 23.12 7.21
CA ARG A 648 -53.47 22.44 8.32
C ARG A 648 -54.14 21.07 8.55
N SER A 649 -53.33 20.02 8.70
CA SER A 649 -53.84 18.68 9.00
C SER A 649 -54.55 18.66 10.35
N ARG A 650 -55.81 18.18 10.39
CA ARG A 650 -56.55 17.94 11.64
C ARG A 650 -56.11 16.67 12.38
N ARG A 651 -55.27 15.82 11.76
CA ARG A 651 -54.56 14.74 12.48
C ARG A 651 -53.20 15.27 12.86
N GLY A 652 -52.95 15.43 14.17
CA GLY A 652 -51.77 16.05 14.77
C GLY A 652 -50.49 15.23 14.64
N GLY A 653 -50.07 14.92 13.42
CA GLY A 653 -48.73 14.42 13.13
C GLY A 653 -47.74 15.58 13.13
N LEU A 654 -46.81 15.58 14.09
CA LEU A 654 -45.69 16.51 14.12
C LEU A 654 -44.83 16.37 12.87
N ASP A 655 -44.39 17.50 12.30
CA ASP A 655 -43.47 17.52 11.17
C ASP A 655 -42.14 16.85 11.54
N ARG A 656 -41.42 16.27 10.57
CA ARG A 656 -40.16 15.55 10.82
C ARG A 656 -39.11 16.45 11.47
N ALA A 657 -39.08 17.74 11.12
CA ALA A 657 -38.22 18.72 11.78
C ALA A 657 -38.61 18.95 13.25
N ALA A 658 -39.91 19.08 13.55
CA ALA A 658 -40.40 19.23 14.92
C ALA A 658 -40.20 17.96 15.77
N LEU A 659 -40.24 16.77 15.18
CA LEU A 659 -39.88 15.51 15.84
C LEU A 659 -38.38 15.37 16.11
N ALA A 660 -37.53 15.86 15.21
CA ALA A 660 -36.08 15.93 15.45
C ALA A 660 -35.76 16.92 16.59
N GLU A 661 -36.41 18.09 16.60
CA GLU A 661 -36.21 19.10 17.62
C GLU A 661 -36.79 18.69 18.98
N ARG A 662 -37.92 17.97 19.00
CA ARG A 662 -38.48 17.38 20.23
C ARG A 662 -37.61 16.24 20.79
N ARG A 663 -36.90 15.49 19.93
CA ARG A 663 -35.88 14.52 20.36
C ARG A 663 -34.64 15.20 20.93
N LYS A 664 -34.18 16.32 20.35
CA LYS A 664 -33.13 17.16 20.96
C LYS A 664 -33.55 17.66 22.34
N ARG A 665 -34.76 18.22 22.48
CA ARG A 665 -35.27 18.73 23.76
C ARG A 665 -35.50 17.66 24.82
N MET A 666 -35.88 16.43 24.44
CA MET A 666 -35.92 15.29 25.38
C MET A 666 -34.52 14.78 25.75
N ALA A 667 -33.53 14.90 24.87
CA ALA A 667 -32.14 14.56 25.17
C ALA A 667 -31.43 15.61 26.04
N SER A 668 -31.96 16.84 26.14
CA SER A 668 -31.35 17.97 26.86
C SER A 668 -32.01 18.32 28.20
N GLY A 669 -32.95 17.51 28.70
CA GLY A 669 -33.28 17.44 30.13
C GLY A 669 -33.69 18.70 30.91
N VAL A 670 -34.29 19.73 30.28
CA VAL A 670 -34.75 20.94 30.99
C VAL A 670 -36.18 21.34 30.58
N TYR A 671 -37.02 21.63 31.57
CA TYR A 671 -38.36 22.24 31.45
C TYR A 671 -38.32 23.73 31.81
N THR A 672 -39.01 24.58 31.05
CA THR A 672 -39.85 25.70 31.54
C THR A 672 -40.68 26.32 30.40
N GLU A 673 -41.72 27.09 30.76
CA GLU A 673 -42.81 27.57 29.89
C GLU A 673 -42.53 28.90 29.14
N PRO A 674 -43.34 29.26 28.12
CA PRO A 674 -43.11 30.44 27.27
C PRO A 674 -43.88 31.69 27.71
N VAL A 675 -43.34 32.87 27.40
CA VAL A 675 -44.06 34.16 27.34
C VAL A 675 -43.74 34.85 26.00
N ASP A 676 -44.68 35.65 25.50
CA ASP A 676 -44.88 35.98 24.09
C ASP A 676 -44.51 37.44 23.71
N HIS A 677 -44.33 37.69 22.40
CA HIS A 677 -44.33 39.03 21.73
C HIS A 677 -43.21 40.03 22.15
N SER A 678 -42.81 41.12 21.47
CA SER A 678 -42.93 41.70 20.10
C SER A 678 -42.02 42.97 20.06
N SER A 679 -41.53 43.59 18.98
CA SER A 679 -41.56 43.40 17.51
C SER A 679 -40.71 44.50 16.81
N SER A 680 -40.44 44.33 15.50
CA SER A 680 -40.42 45.40 14.45
C SER A 680 -39.07 45.78 13.80
N GLU A 681 -39.24 46.23 12.54
CA GLU A 681 -38.45 47.07 11.61
C GLU A 681 -37.15 47.77 12.13
N ARG A 682 -36.17 48.16 11.30
CA ARG A 682 -36.18 48.50 9.86
C ARG A 682 -34.75 48.41 9.29
N ALA A 683 -34.60 48.32 7.96
CA ALA A 683 -33.29 48.39 7.29
C ALA A 683 -33.13 49.71 6.52
N THR A 684 -31.91 50.26 6.52
CA THR A 684 -31.45 51.32 5.59
C THR A 684 -30.02 51.02 5.15
N ALA A 685 -29.73 51.26 3.88
CA ALA A 685 -28.41 51.06 3.27
C ALA A 685 -27.86 52.41 2.77
N VAL A 686 -26.53 52.59 2.80
CA VAL A 686 -25.79 53.55 1.95
C VAL A 686 -24.46 52.89 1.51
N ARG A 687 -23.91 53.41 0.41
CA ARG A 687 -22.84 52.89 -0.47
C ARG A 687 -21.40 52.99 0.06
N ALA A 688 -20.53 52.30 -0.66
CA ALA A 688 -19.08 52.42 -0.71
C ALA A 688 -18.57 53.69 -1.42
N GLU A 689 -17.27 53.96 -1.32
CA GLU A 689 -16.47 54.57 -2.39
C GLU A 689 -15.01 54.07 -2.34
N GLU A 690 -14.29 54.19 -3.46
CA GLU A 690 -12.97 53.59 -3.73
C GLU A 690 -11.80 54.58 -3.56
N CYS A 691 -10.57 54.04 -3.57
CA CYS A 691 -9.49 54.40 -4.53
C CYS A 691 -8.07 54.48 -3.92
N THR A 692 -7.07 54.49 -4.80
CA THR A 692 -5.62 54.31 -4.64
C THR A 692 -4.91 55.58 -4.05
N THR A 693 -3.59 55.68 -3.81
CA THR A 693 -2.39 55.19 -4.56
C THR A 693 -1.08 55.45 -3.78
N GLU A 694 0.05 54.96 -4.33
CA GLU A 694 1.43 55.52 -4.28
C GLU A 694 2.43 55.16 -3.16
N LEU A 695 3.71 55.40 -3.48
CA LEU A 695 4.95 54.79 -2.95
C LEU A 695 6.09 55.83 -2.88
N LEU A 696 7.18 55.47 -2.19
CA LEU A 696 8.50 56.15 -2.09
C LEU A 696 8.60 57.28 -1.02
N PRO A 697 9.83 57.69 -0.62
CA PRO A 697 10.66 56.98 0.36
C PRO A 697 11.17 57.95 1.48
N VAL A 698 11.99 57.49 2.44
CA VAL A 698 13.14 58.27 3.00
C VAL A 698 13.92 57.48 4.07
N ASP A 699 15.22 57.40 3.78
CA ASP A 699 16.45 57.40 4.60
C ASP A 699 16.56 57.00 6.09
N VAL A 700 17.76 56.51 6.39
CA VAL A 700 18.27 56.04 7.68
C VAL A 700 18.91 57.18 8.49
N ARG A 701 18.64 57.28 9.81
CA ARG A 701 19.66 57.65 10.82
C ARG A 701 19.22 57.54 12.29
N HIS A 702 20.23 57.20 13.10
CA HIS A 702 20.36 57.23 14.56
C HIS A 702 19.74 56.09 15.39
N GLU A 703 20.64 55.17 15.73
CA GLU A 703 20.54 54.21 16.83
C GLU A 703 20.63 54.92 18.19
N SER A 704 19.53 54.91 18.92
CA SER A 704 19.46 54.88 20.38
C SER A 704 18.05 54.43 20.76
N ASP A 705 17.91 53.73 21.88
CA ASP A 705 16.63 53.25 22.44
C ASP A 705 15.95 52.11 21.64
N MET A 706 16.38 50.87 21.93
CA MET A 706 15.58 49.68 21.62
C MET A 706 15.44 48.76 22.84
N VAL A 707 14.19 48.34 23.09
CA VAL A 707 13.75 47.33 24.07
C VAL A 707 13.57 47.83 25.51
N ASP A 708 12.60 48.73 25.72
CA ASP A 708 11.75 48.68 26.92
C ASP A 708 10.58 47.72 26.64
N ILE A 709 10.57 46.56 27.29
CA ILE A 709 9.43 45.62 27.29
C ILE A 709 8.77 45.71 28.67
N ASP A 710 7.82 46.63 28.80
CA ASP A 710 7.02 46.78 30.01
C ASP A 710 5.77 45.86 29.97
N HIS A 711 5.92 44.65 30.52
CA HIS A 711 4.84 43.70 30.76
C HIS A 711 4.94 43.06 32.15
N GLY A 712 4.53 43.80 33.18
CA GLY A 712 3.64 43.27 34.21
C GLY A 712 4.14 42.20 35.20
N ASP A 713 5.45 42.06 35.44
CA ASP A 713 5.98 41.39 36.66
C ASP A 713 6.93 42.36 37.37
N SER A 714 6.43 43.05 38.39
CA SER A 714 7.13 44.12 39.13
C SER A 714 8.15 43.59 40.13
N ASN A 715 9.11 42.79 39.62
CA ASN A 715 10.24 42.29 40.40
C ASN A 715 11.56 42.50 39.63
N PRO A 716 12.25 43.64 39.81
CA PRO A 716 13.43 44.01 39.00
C PRO A 716 14.59 43.02 39.10
N THR A 717 14.62 42.18 40.14
CA THR A 717 15.61 41.09 40.26
C THR A 717 15.46 39.99 39.20
N ARG A 718 14.27 39.77 38.63
CA ARG A 718 14.02 38.72 37.63
C ARG A 718 14.43 39.13 36.22
N GLN A 719 14.23 40.39 35.83
CA GLN A 719 14.59 40.88 34.49
C GLN A 719 16.11 40.82 34.26
N HIS A 720 16.92 41.14 35.28
CA HIS A 720 18.38 41.06 35.19
C HIS A 720 18.91 39.63 35.03
N GLY A 721 18.22 38.60 35.55
CA GLY A 721 18.68 37.21 35.47
C GLY A 721 18.68 36.63 34.04
N PHE A 722 17.75 37.05 33.18
CA PHE A 722 17.64 36.56 31.80
C PHE A 722 18.42 37.37 30.77
N ALA A 723 19.06 38.49 31.14
CA ALA A 723 19.78 39.36 30.21
C ALA A 723 20.83 38.62 29.34
N PRO A 724 21.64 37.67 29.87
CA PRO A 724 22.58 36.89 29.04
C PRO A 724 21.89 35.99 28.00
N LEU A 725 20.68 35.51 28.32
CA LEU A 725 19.85 34.76 27.37
C LEU A 725 19.27 35.70 26.32
N VAL A 726 18.86 36.93 26.68
CA VAL A 726 18.46 37.96 25.70
C VAL A 726 19.61 38.23 24.72
N ALA A 727 20.84 38.41 25.20
CA ALA A 727 22.03 38.63 24.35
C ALA A 727 22.25 37.45 23.37
N ALA A 728 22.21 36.21 23.87
CA ALA A 728 22.32 35.01 23.03
C ALA A 728 21.22 34.92 21.94
N LEU A 729 19.98 35.26 22.31
CA LEU A 729 18.85 35.30 21.37
C LEU A 729 18.96 36.44 20.34
N ARG A 730 19.43 37.62 20.74
CA ARG A 730 19.68 38.76 19.84
C ARG A 730 20.76 38.45 18.81
N PHE A 731 21.85 37.80 19.22
CA PHE A 731 22.92 37.38 18.32
C PHE A 731 22.45 36.35 17.29
N MET A 732 21.74 35.30 17.72
CA MET A 732 21.12 34.33 16.81
C MET A 732 20.10 35.00 15.87
N GLY A 733 19.33 35.95 16.38
CA GLY A 733 18.40 36.77 15.59
C GLY A 733 19.09 37.61 14.53
N ASN A 734 20.23 38.23 14.86
CA ASN A 734 21.07 38.94 13.91
C ASN A 734 21.53 38.01 12.77
N ILE A 735 22.05 36.81 13.10
CA ILE A 735 22.47 35.84 12.07
C ILE A 735 21.32 35.49 11.11
N TYR A 736 20.09 35.31 11.60
CA TYR A 736 18.94 35.04 10.72
C TYR A 736 18.43 36.27 9.95
N ASN A 737 18.59 37.48 10.49
CA ASN A 737 18.06 38.71 9.90
C ASN A 737 19.04 39.40 8.95
N SER A 738 20.26 39.68 9.39
CA SER A 738 21.32 40.34 8.60
C SER A 738 22.22 39.36 7.85
N ARG A 739 22.26 38.08 8.24
CA ARG A 739 23.15 37.05 7.67
C ARG A 739 24.65 37.35 7.88
N GLU A 740 24.96 38.12 8.92
CA GLU A 740 26.30 38.58 9.26
C GLU A 740 26.72 38.23 10.69
N TRP A 741 28.03 38.13 10.91
CA TRP A 741 28.62 37.93 12.22
C TRP A 741 28.87 39.27 12.93
N SER A 742 28.06 39.60 13.93
CA SER A 742 28.18 40.84 14.69
C SER A 742 29.17 40.69 15.85
N ILE A 743 30.33 41.33 15.75
CA ILE A 743 31.34 41.38 16.82
C ILE A 743 30.76 42.03 18.10
N PRO A 744 30.07 43.20 18.05
CA PRO A 744 29.49 43.80 19.26
C PRO A 744 28.50 42.88 20.01
N LEU A 745 27.70 42.10 19.28
CA LEU A 745 26.76 41.15 19.89
C LEU A 745 27.46 39.86 20.38
N LYS A 746 28.59 39.47 19.79
CA LYS A 746 29.47 38.41 20.34
C LYS A 746 30.03 38.85 21.69
N ASP A 747 30.59 40.06 21.75
CA ASP A 747 31.22 40.62 22.94
C ASP A 747 30.19 40.84 24.07
N ASP A 748 28.95 41.22 23.73
CA ASP A 748 27.81 41.30 24.66
C ASP A 748 27.47 39.94 25.30
N ILE A 749 27.45 38.85 24.51
CA ILE A 749 27.27 37.49 25.05
C ILE A 749 28.43 37.10 25.96
N GLU A 750 29.68 37.28 25.53
CA GLU A 750 30.85 36.85 26.31
C GLU A 750 30.96 37.63 27.63
N THR A 751 30.69 38.93 27.59
CA THR A 751 30.58 39.80 28.78
C THR A 751 29.43 39.32 29.68
N SER A 752 28.23 39.11 29.13
CA SER A 752 27.06 38.65 29.88
C SER A 752 27.20 37.24 30.46
N LEU A 753 28.01 36.37 29.83
CA LEU A 753 28.36 35.05 30.38
C LEU A 753 29.40 35.14 31.50
N SER A 754 30.20 36.20 31.55
CA SER A 754 31.21 36.42 32.60
C SER A 754 30.63 37.00 33.89
N THR A 755 29.48 37.70 33.80
CA THR A 755 28.79 38.31 34.95
C THR A 755 27.87 37.35 35.69
N LEU A 756 27.49 36.21 35.08
CA LEU A 756 26.71 35.17 35.73
C LEU A 756 27.51 34.38 36.78
N SER A 757 26.84 34.00 37.87
CA SER A 757 27.40 33.05 38.84
C SER A 757 27.80 31.74 38.14
N PRO A 758 28.99 31.15 38.42
CA PRO A 758 29.46 29.91 37.80
C PRO A 758 28.48 28.72 37.92
N SER A 759 27.58 28.74 38.91
CA SER A 759 26.57 27.70 39.15
C SER A 759 25.16 28.08 38.65
N ASP A 760 25.03 29.07 37.76
CA ASP A 760 23.73 29.49 37.23
C ASP A 760 23.30 28.62 36.03
N PRO A 761 22.13 27.94 36.08
CA PRO A 761 21.66 27.08 34.99
C PRO A 761 21.33 27.83 33.69
N ILE A 762 21.11 29.15 33.72
CA ILE A 762 20.93 29.96 32.51
C ILE A 762 22.19 29.92 31.62
N GLN A 763 23.38 29.74 32.22
CA GLN A 763 24.60 29.54 31.45
C GLN A 763 24.54 28.33 30.52
N VAL A 764 23.83 27.25 30.90
CA VAL A 764 23.71 26.04 30.06
C VAL A 764 22.94 26.39 28.78
N GLN A 765 21.80 27.07 28.90
CA GLN A 765 21.01 27.55 27.75
C GLN A 765 21.81 28.49 26.83
N CYS A 766 22.50 29.47 27.42
CA CYS A 766 23.28 30.46 26.68
C CYS A 766 24.47 29.82 25.95
N ARG A 767 25.24 28.95 26.62
CA ARG A 767 26.39 28.26 26.02
C ARG A 767 25.98 27.28 24.93
N ILE A 768 24.83 26.63 25.06
CA ILE A 768 24.27 25.77 24.01
C ILE A 768 23.97 26.59 22.74
N LEU A 769 23.16 27.66 22.85
CA LEU A 769 22.87 28.54 21.71
C LEU A 769 24.15 29.07 21.05
N TYR A 770 25.06 29.59 21.88
CA TYR A 770 26.30 30.19 21.40
C TYR A 770 27.23 29.19 20.72
N SER A 771 27.31 27.95 21.23
CA SER A 771 28.08 26.87 20.58
C SER A 771 27.60 26.59 19.16
N VAL A 772 26.28 26.52 18.95
CA VAL A 772 25.68 26.25 17.63
C VAL A 772 26.02 27.37 16.65
N ALA A 773 25.91 28.64 17.08
CA ALA A 773 26.30 29.79 16.28
C ALA A 773 27.77 29.71 15.85
N LEU A 774 28.68 29.53 16.81
CA LEU A 774 30.12 29.37 16.59
C LEU A 774 30.43 28.23 15.60
N PHE A 775 29.82 27.06 15.80
CA PHE A 775 30.13 25.87 15.01
C PHE A 775 29.78 25.98 13.52
N TRP A 776 28.66 26.64 13.22
CA TRP A 776 28.16 26.83 11.85
C TRP A 776 28.73 28.07 11.15
N TYR A 777 29.36 28.97 11.92
CA TYR A 777 30.28 30.02 11.45
C TYR A 777 31.77 29.58 11.46
N ASP A 778 32.05 28.28 11.61
CA ASP A 778 33.38 27.65 11.51
C ASP A 778 34.34 27.89 12.69
N TYR A 779 33.90 28.50 13.80
CA TYR A 779 34.63 28.64 15.07
C TYR A 779 34.62 27.32 15.88
N LYS A 780 35.13 26.23 15.29
CA LYS A 780 35.00 24.85 15.80
C LYS A 780 35.53 24.64 17.22
N ALA A 781 36.72 25.17 17.52
CA ALA A 781 37.38 24.97 18.82
C ALA A 781 36.63 25.70 19.95
N GLU A 782 36.17 26.92 19.68
CA GLU A 782 35.36 27.73 20.59
C GLU A 782 34.00 27.08 20.83
N ALA A 783 33.31 26.61 19.77
CA ALA A 783 32.06 25.87 19.90
C ALA A 783 32.19 24.62 20.79
N LYS A 784 33.24 23.82 20.58
CA LYS A 784 33.57 22.66 21.42
C LYS A 784 33.80 23.09 22.88
N SER A 785 34.58 24.16 23.12
CA SER A 785 34.82 24.69 24.46
C SER A 785 33.54 25.14 25.16
N GLN A 786 32.59 25.77 24.45
CA GLN A 786 31.30 26.14 25.02
C GLN A 786 30.43 24.92 25.34
N MET A 787 30.37 23.93 24.45
CA MET A 787 29.61 22.69 24.69
C MET A 787 30.21 21.88 25.85
N ASP A 788 31.53 21.74 25.90
CA ASP A 788 32.28 21.08 26.98
C ASP A 788 32.07 21.76 28.35
N ARG A 789 31.82 23.08 28.38
CA ARG A 789 31.46 23.84 29.59
C ARG A 789 29.99 23.65 29.95
N ALA A 790 29.08 23.68 28.97
CA ALA A 790 27.65 23.43 29.18
C ALA A 790 27.39 22.02 29.74
N ALA A 791 28.05 21.00 29.16
CA ALA A 791 27.95 19.61 29.61
C ALA A 791 28.41 19.43 31.06
N ARG A 792 29.61 19.91 31.41
CA ARG A 792 30.11 19.85 32.80
C ARG A 792 29.17 20.55 33.77
N LEU A 793 28.77 21.79 33.48
CA LEU A 793 27.87 22.54 34.35
C LEU A 793 26.51 21.85 34.55
N ALA A 794 25.93 21.25 33.51
CA ALA A 794 24.67 20.51 33.62
C ALA A 794 24.80 19.22 34.46
N ILE A 795 25.96 18.56 34.41
CA ILE A 795 26.29 17.39 35.24
C ILE A 795 26.50 17.82 36.70
N ASP A 796 27.29 18.86 36.94
CA ASP A 796 27.58 19.40 38.28
C ASP A 796 26.30 19.88 38.98
N LEU A 797 25.37 20.47 38.21
CA LEU A 797 24.04 20.87 38.68
C LEU A 797 23.03 19.71 38.80
N GLN A 798 23.38 18.49 38.38
CA GLN A 798 22.51 17.30 38.33
C GLN A 798 21.22 17.50 37.52
N MET A 799 21.28 18.23 36.40
CA MET A 799 20.13 18.51 35.54
C MET A 799 19.48 17.24 34.94
N PHE A 800 20.20 16.12 34.95
CA PHE A 800 19.76 14.80 34.49
C PHE A 800 18.84 14.05 35.48
N ARG A 801 18.52 14.67 36.63
CA ARG A 801 17.65 14.10 37.67
C ARG A 801 16.34 14.92 37.85
N PRO A 802 15.22 14.29 38.22
CA PRO A 802 13.92 14.98 38.32
C PRO A 802 13.89 16.05 39.43
N GLU A 803 14.67 15.89 40.50
CA GLU A 803 14.72 16.84 41.63
C GLU A 803 15.27 18.21 41.21
N PHE A 804 16.10 18.27 40.17
CA PHE A 804 16.65 19.55 39.69
C PHE A 804 15.55 20.46 39.16
N ALA A 805 14.72 19.96 38.24
CA ALA A 805 13.62 20.74 37.66
C ALA A 805 12.60 21.14 38.74
N ALA A 806 12.27 20.23 39.65
CA ALA A 806 11.36 20.48 40.76
C ALA A 806 11.87 21.56 41.73
N SER A 807 13.15 21.50 42.12
CA SER A 807 13.76 22.44 43.07
C SER A 807 14.07 23.82 42.47
N ARG A 808 14.52 23.88 41.21
CA ARG A 808 14.90 25.14 40.53
C ARG A 808 13.75 25.83 39.79
N GLY A 809 12.65 25.14 39.51
CA GLY A 809 11.47 25.75 38.89
C GLY A 809 10.50 26.41 39.87
N GLY A 810 10.66 26.20 41.18
CA GLY A 810 9.67 26.64 42.19
C GLY A 810 8.28 26.12 41.84
N ASP A 811 7.24 26.94 42.04
CA ASP A 811 5.85 26.58 41.66
C ASP A 811 5.52 26.82 40.17
N HIS A 812 6.47 27.35 39.37
CA HIS A 812 6.23 27.74 37.98
C HIS A 812 6.40 26.55 37.03
N GLN A 813 5.28 25.96 36.57
CA GLN A 813 5.28 24.79 35.68
C GLN A 813 6.10 25.00 34.40
N VAL A 814 5.99 26.17 33.77
CA VAL A 814 6.77 26.57 32.57
C VAL A 814 8.27 26.58 32.85
N GLN A 815 8.68 26.94 34.06
CA GLN A 815 10.10 26.97 34.45
C GLN A 815 10.63 25.56 34.75
N ARG A 816 9.81 24.68 35.36
CA ARG A 816 10.16 23.25 35.50
C ARG A 816 10.35 22.59 34.13
N GLU A 817 9.45 22.87 33.19
CA GLU A 817 9.50 22.36 31.81
C GLU A 817 10.68 22.92 31.01
N SER A 818 10.97 24.22 31.16
CA SER A 818 12.20 24.86 30.64
C SER A 818 13.47 24.10 31.05
N TRP A 819 13.58 23.69 32.31
CA TRP A 819 14.75 22.98 32.81
C TRP A 819 14.87 21.56 32.24
N ARG A 820 13.76 20.81 32.12
CA ARG A 820 13.74 19.50 31.45
C ARG A 820 14.17 19.60 29.98
N ARG A 821 13.57 20.53 29.24
CA ARG A 821 13.91 20.82 27.84
C ARG A 821 15.38 21.22 27.65
N THR A 822 15.94 21.98 28.59
CA THR A 822 17.37 22.36 28.57
C THR A 822 18.30 21.14 28.68
N TRP A 823 18.03 20.23 29.62
CA TRP A 823 18.80 18.99 29.75
C TRP A 823 18.67 18.12 28.49
N TRP A 824 17.44 17.88 28.02
CA TRP A 824 17.24 17.00 26.87
C TRP A 824 17.73 17.61 25.54
N MET A 825 17.74 18.94 25.40
CA MET A 825 18.36 19.60 24.24
C MET A 825 19.88 19.50 24.26
N LEU A 826 20.52 19.62 25.43
CA LEU A 826 21.94 19.33 25.59
C LEU A 826 22.27 17.88 25.18
N TYR A 827 21.43 16.93 25.60
CA TYR A 827 21.55 15.51 25.26
C TYR A 827 21.44 15.24 23.74
N ILE A 828 20.45 15.84 23.07
CA ILE A 828 20.29 15.75 21.61
C ILE A 828 21.50 16.38 20.89
N LEU A 829 21.97 17.54 21.35
CA LEU A 829 23.06 18.25 20.71
C LEU A 829 24.41 17.55 20.89
N ASP A 830 24.72 16.99 22.06
CA ASP A 830 25.94 16.19 22.27
C ASP A 830 26.03 15.05 21.24
N ALA A 831 24.91 14.36 20.98
CA ALA A 831 24.82 13.35 19.93
C ALA A 831 24.96 13.93 18.50
N TYR A 832 24.37 15.10 18.21
CA TYR A 832 24.51 15.76 16.90
C TYR A 832 25.95 16.23 16.64
N TYR A 833 26.65 16.75 17.65
CA TYR A 833 28.05 17.13 17.56
C TYR A 833 28.95 15.89 17.38
N ALA A 834 28.73 14.82 18.14
CA ALA A 834 29.47 13.57 18.00
C ALA A 834 29.31 12.95 16.59
N GLY A 835 28.08 12.94 16.06
CA GLY A 835 27.78 12.47 14.70
C GLY A 835 28.38 13.38 13.61
N THR A 836 28.31 14.70 13.78
CA THR A 836 28.85 15.67 12.80
C THR A 836 30.38 15.67 12.76
N LEU A 837 31.03 15.40 13.89
CA LEU A 837 32.50 15.34 13.99
C LEU A 837 33.05 13.92 13.77
N GLY A 838 32.21 12.90 13.56
CA GLY A 838 32.62 11.51 13.37
C GLY A 838 33.29 10.85 14.58
N THR A 839 33.47 11.55 15.70
CA THR A 839 34.29 11.10 16.83
C THR A 839 33.61 10.03 17.71
N MET A 840 32.29 9.87 17.60
CA MET A 840 31.46 8.96 18.41
C MET A 840 31.62 9.07 19.94
N ASN A 841 32.27 10.14 20.42
CA ASN A 841 32.54 10.39 21.83
C ASN A 841 31.41 11.21 22.46
N PHE A 842 30.45 10.52 23.06
CA PHE A 842 29.35 11.14 23.78
C PHE A 842 29.73 11.48 25.23
N ARG A 843 29.40 12.68 25.70
CA ARG A 843 29.67 13.14 27.07
C ARG A 843 28.51 12.92 28.03
N VAL A 844 27.28 13.09 27.57
CA VAL A 844 26.08 12.98 28.43
C VAL A 844 25.25 11.71 28.18
N MET A 845 25.46 11.02 27.06
CA MET A 845 24.72 9.80 26.71
C MET A 845 24.97 8.61 27.64
N ASN A 846 26.16 8.53 28.25
CA ASN A 846 26.56 7.43 29.14
C ASN A 846 26.13 7.64 30.61
N ILE A 847 25.37 8.69 30.89
CA ILE A 847 24.85 9.00 32.23
C ILE A 847 23.49 8.34 32.41
N ASP A 848 23.22 7.78 33.59
CA ASP A 848 21.89 7.27 33.93
C ASP A 848 20.90 8.43 34.12
N VAL A 849 20.04 8.65 33.12
CA VAL A 849 19.12 9.80 33.06
C VAL A 849 17.77 9.41 33.66
N THR A 850 17.45 10.01 34.81
CA THR A 850 16.14 9.87 35.48
C THR A 850 15.23 11.08 35.27
N ALA A 851 15.72 12.15 34.62
CA ALA A 851 14.92 13.31 34.24
C ALA A 851 13.69 12.93 33.41
N GLU A 852 12.57 13.56 33.72
CA GLU A 852 11.28 13.32 33.05
C GLU A 852 11.29 13.88 31.61
N LEU A 853 10.44 13.34 30.75
CA LEU A 853 10.34 13.70 29.34
C LEU A 853 9.54 15.01 29.13
N PRO A 854 9.96 15.89 28.19
CA PRO A 854 9.24 17.12 27.85
C PRO A 854 7.83 16.92 27.28
N CYS A 855 6.97 17.93 27.42
CA CYS A 855 5.65 17.98 26.79
C CYS A 855 5.72 18.42 25.31
N ASP A 856 4.59 18.36 24.59
CA ASP A 856 4.49 18.89 23.22
C ASP A 856 4.61 20.42 23.20
N GLU A 857 5.01 20.96 22.05
CA GLU A 857 5.29 22.39 21.89
C GLU A 857 4.06 23.26 22.16
N ALA A 858 2.88 22.84 21.70
CA ALA A 858 1.63 23.56 21.95
C ALA A 858 1.28 23.64 23.44
N ASP A 859 1.59 22.61 24.24
CA ASP A 859 1.36 22.62 25.69
C ASP A 859 2.36 23.52 26.43
N TYR A 860 3.61 23.59 25.94
CA TYR A 860 4.63 24.47 26.50
C TYR A 860 4.33 25.94 26.22
N GLU A 861 3.85 26.23 25.00
CA GLU A 861 3.48 27.57 24.55
C GLU A 861 2.17 28.05 25.17
N SER A 862 1.16 27.18 25.33
CA SER A 862 -0.09 27.55 26.00
C SER A 862 0.13 27.91 27.46
N GLY A 863 1.14 27.32 28.12
CA GLY A 863 1.59 27.69 29.47
C GLY A 863 2.07 29.15 29.61
N VAL A 864 2.34 29.86 28.51
CA VAL A 864 2.73 31.28 28.50
C VAL A 864 1.50 32.22 28.48
N SER A 865 0.30 31.71 28.19
CA SER A 865 -0.92 32.49 27.86
C SER A 865 -1.85 32.79 29.05
N ILE A 866 -1.30 33.20 30.21
CA ILE A 866 -2.11 33.38 31.44
C ILE A 866 -2.63 34.82 31.68
N ASN A 867 -2.21 35.81 30.88
CA ASN A 867 -2.50 37.24 31.14
C ASN A 867 -3.71 37.85 30.39
N THR A 868 -4.59 37.06 29.78
CA THR A 868 -5.88 37.57 29.24
C THR A 868 -7.08 36.82 29.83
N VAL A 869 -7.66 37.37 30.90
CA VAL A 869 -8.97 36.95 31.42
C VAL A 869 -10.08 37.56 30.54
N PRO A 870 -10.99 36.77 29.95
CA PRO A 870 -12.16 37.33 29.27
C PRO A 870 -13.16 37.90 30.30
N PRO A 871 -13.76 39.07 30.07
CA PRO A 871 -14.66 39.67 31.03
C PRO A 871 -15.99 38.91 31.14
N THR A 872 -16.43 38.70 32.39
CA THR A 872 -17.83 38.51 32.80
C THR A 872 -18.63 37.37 32.14
N GLY A 873 -18.44 36.17 32.70
CA GLY A 873 -19.51 35.26 33.14
C GLY A 873 -20.80 35.13 32.32
N LEU A 874 -20.91 34.03 31.57
CA LEU A 874 -22.15 33.27 31.35
C LEU A 874 -21.83 31.88 30.76
N CYS A 875 -21.27 30.99 31.57
CA CYS A 875 -21.16 29.57 31.27
C CYS A 875 -21.59 28.75 32.49
N ARG A 876 -22.65 27.95 32.31
CA ARG A 876 -23.26 27.12 33.38
C ARG A 876 -23.42 25.67 32.89
N ASP A 877 -22.35 25.15 32.29
CA ASP A 877 -22.22 23.77 31.83
C ASP A 877 -20.81 23.26 32.15
N SER A 878 -20.71 22.04 32.67
CA SER A 878 -19.46 21.39 33.10
C SER A 878 -18.63 20.78 31.95
N SER A 879 -18.68 21.41 30.77
CA SER A 879 -17.98 21.00 29.54
C SER A 879 -17.08 22.08 28.96
N CYS A 880 -16.84 23.18 29.69
CA CYS A 880 -15.98 24.28 29.28
C CYS A 880 -14.87 24.53 30.32
N ALA A 881 -13.94 23.57 30.44
CA ALA A 881 -12.82 23.64 31.38
C ALA A 881 -11.56 22.93 30.83
N THR A 882 -10.86 23.62 29.92
CA THR A 882 -9.45 23.33 29.61
C THR A 882 -8.68 24.63 29.45
N LEU A 883 -8.45 25.31 30.58
CA LEU A 883 -7.23 26.10 30.73
C LEU A 883 -6.07 25.09 30.68
N GLN A 884 -5.34 25.08 29.57
CA GLN A 884 -4.43 24.00 29.21
C GLN A 884 -3.10 24.13 29.97
N ASN A 885 -3.07 23.56 31.17
CA ASN A 885 -1.87 23.39 31.98
C ASN A 885 -0.87 22.43 31.30
N ILE A 886 0.42 22.62 31.55
CA ILE A 886 1.46 21.68 31.11
C ILE A 886 1.13 20.30 31.69
N PRO A 887 1.08 19.24 30.87
CA PRO A 887 0.68 17.91 31.32
C PRO A 887 1.67 17.35 32.36
N THR A 888 1.18 16.43 33.20
CA THR A 888 2.06 15.67 34.10
C THR A 888 3.15 14.98 33.28
N PRO A 889 4.42 15.27 33.54
CA PRO A 889 5.54 14.76 32.75
C PRO A 889 5.66 13.24 32.92
N LYS A 890 6.23 12.58 31.91
CA LYS A 890 6.33 11.10 31.86
C LYS A 890 7.76 10.65 32.03
N THR A 891 7.96 9.48 32.63
CA THR A 891 9.32 8.95 32.82
C THR A 891 9.89 8.39 31.51
N LEU A 892 11.22 8.41 31.39
CA LEU A 892 11.93 7.70 30.32
C LEU A 892 11.61 6.19 30.33
N GLN A 893 11.42 5.62 31.53
CA GLN A 893 11.08 4.21 31.71
C GLN A 893 9.70 3.86 31.15
N GLU A 894 8.69 4.72 31.28
CA GLU A 894 7.38 4.53 30.61
C GLU A 894 7.52 4.54 29.08
N PHE A 895 8.32 5.46 28.53
CA PHE A 895 8.53 5.53 27.08
C PHE A 895 9.27 4.29 26.56
N ASN A 896 10.26 3.79 27.28
CA ASN A 896 11.03 2.61 26.91
C ASN A 896 10.28 1.28 27.06
N ASN A 897 9.16 1.26 27.79
CA ASN A 897 8.29 0.08 27.94
C ASN A 897 6.89 0.28 27.29
N ARG A 898 6.75 1.28 26.41
CA ARG A 898 5.45 1.76 25.88
C ARG A 898 4.61 0.69 25.18
N GLU A 899 5.25 -0.32 24.61
CA GLU A 899 4.61 -1.48 23.96
C GLU A 899 3.92 -2.44 24.93
N PHE A 900 4.22 -2.36 26.22
CA PHE A 900 3.61 -3.18 27.29
C PHE A 900 2.57 -2.41 28.11
N LEU A 901 2.36 -1.12 27.84
CA LEU A 901 1.39 -0.31 28.58
C LEU A 901 -0.05 -0.61 28.12
N PRO A 902 -1.02 -0.79 29.05
CA PRO A 902 -2.36 -1.29 28.73
C PRO A 902 -3.29 -0.29 28.01
N ASN A 903 -2.81 0.93 27.73
CA ASN A 903 -3.54 2.00 27.05
C ASN A 903 -2.64 2.66 25.98
N ASN A 904 -3.23 3.33 24.98
CA ASN A 904 -2.49 4.20 24.07
C ASN A 904 -1.96 5.43 24.81
N VAL A 905 -0.84 5.28 25.52
CA VAL A 905 -0.17 6.37 26.24
C VAL A 905 0.46 7.33 25.23
N HIS A 906 -0.07 8.55 25.17
CA HIS A 906 0.39 9.59 24.26
C HIS A 906 1.70 10.23 24.73
N PHE A 907 2.76 10.15 23.94
CA PHE A 907 4.05 10.82 24.19
C PHE A 907 4.24 11.98 23.23
N SER A 908 5.02 12.99 23.64
CA SER A 908 5.31 14.19 22.85
C SER A 908 6.25 13.90 21.67
N SER A 909 6.26 14.78 20.66
CA SER A 909 7.26 14.70 19.59
C SER A 909 8.70 14.85 20.11
N PHE A 910 8.89 15.61 21.19
CA PHE A 910 10.19 15.71 21.86
C PHE A 910 10.63 14.34 22.41
N ALA A 911 9.74 13.61 23.10
CA ALA A 911 10.04 12.26 23.59
C ALA A 911 10.39 11.28 22.45
N TYR A 912 9.72 11.38 21.30
CA TYR A 912 10.07 10.57 20.13
C TYR A 912 11.44 10.93 19.53
N LEU A 913 11.83 12.21 19.52
CA LEU A 913 13.18 12.65 19.12
C LEU A 913 14.26 12.12 20.07
N ILE A 914 14.06 12.20 21.39
CA ILE A 914 14.94 11.57 22.39
C ILE A 914 15.10 10.07 22.11
N GLY A 915 13.98 9.37 21.88
CA GLY A 915 13.99 7.96 21.54
C GLY A 915 14.77 7.64 20.25
N ALA A 916 14.66 8.48 19.22
CA ALA A 916 15.42 8.33 17.98
C ALA A 916 16.93 8.52 18.20
N VAL A 917 17.33 9.51 19.02
CA VAL A 917 18.74 9.72 19.42
C VAL A 917 19.29 8.54 20.20
N GLN A 918 18.51 7.99 21.15
CA GLN A 918 18.90 6.79 21.89
C GLN A 918 19.07 5.57 20.98
N CYS A 919 18.14 5.32 20.05
CA CYS A 919 18.27 4.21 19.10
C CYS A 919 19.48 4.39 18.17
N ALA A 920 19.75 5.62 17.70
CA ALA A 920 20.91 5.92 16.85
C ALA A 920 22.24 5.70 17.60
N ALA A 921 22.37 6.20 18.82
CA ALA A 921 23.58 6.05 19.62
C ALA A 921 23.82 4.60 20.05
N ALA A 922 22.77 3.86 20.47
CA ALA A 922 22.88 2.44 20.80
C ALA A 922 23.35 1.61 19.58
N ALA A 923 22.77 1.88 18.40
CA ALA A 923 23.17 1.23 17.16
C ALA A 923 24.65 1.50 16.79
N ILE A 924 25.12 2.74 16.98
CA ILE A 924 26.54 3.11 16.79
C ILE A 924 27.44 2.38 17.79
N SER A 925 27.09 2.37 19.09
CA SER A 925 27.92 1.79 20.15
C SER A 925 28.08 0.26 20.07
N ILE A 926 27.14 -0.44 19.42
CA ILE A 926 27.19 -1.89 19.20
C ILE A 926 27.97 -2.24 17.90
N THR A 927 28.20 -1.26 17.03
CA THR A 927 28.86 -1.49 15.73
C THR A 927 30.39 -1.52 15.89
N PRO A 928 31.09 -2.57 15.42
CA PRO A 928 32.55 -2.61 15.49
C PRO A 928 33.19 -1.56 14.57
N LYS A 929 34.32 -1.00 15.02
CA LYS A 929 35.06 0.06 14.30
C LYS A 929 35.61 -0.40 12.94
N VAL A 930 35.89 -1.69 12.79
CA VAL A 930 36.38 -2.33 11.56
C VAL A 930 35.40 -3.45 11.21
N ALA A 931 34.83 -3.41 10.01
CA ALA A 931 33.76 -4.33 9.62
C ALA A 931 34.31 -5.61 8.97
N ALA A 932 34.12 -6.75 9.65
CA ALA A 932 34.35 -8.10 9.15
C ALA A 932 33.09 -8.65 8.43
N ALA A 933 33.24 -9.77 7.73
CA ALA A 933 32.11 -10.39 7.01
C ALA A 933 30.96 -10.83 7.95
N GLU A 934 31.28 -11.26 9.17
CA GLU A 934 30.31 -11.68 10.19
C GLU A 934 29.41 -10.53 10.68
N ASP A 935 29.91 -9.29 10.66
CA ASP A 935 29.22 -8.10 11.16
C ASP A 935 27.95 -7.77 10.37
N SER A 936 27.84 -8.24 9.14
CA SER A 936 26.64 -8.08 8.32
C SER A 936 25.38 -8.63 8.99
N THR A 937 25.50 -9.74 9.74
CA THR A 937 24.35 -10.32 10.46
C THR A 937 24.11 -9.60 11.77
N HIS A 938 25.17 -9.25 12.51
CA HIS A 938 25.08 -8.51 13.77
C HIS A 938 24.50 -7.10 13.59
N LEU A 939 24.90 -6.37 12.54
CA LEU A 939 24.34 -5.06 12.19
C LEU A 939 22.86 -5.14 11.82
N ILE A 940 22.44 -6.13 11.01
CA ILE A 940 21.03 -6.37 10.72
C ILE A 940 20.24 -6.66 12.00
N GLN A 941 20.81 -7.40 12.95
CA GLN A 941 20.10 -7.71 14.19
C GLN A 941 20.05 -6.54 15.18
N ALA A 942 21.12 -5.75 15.34
CA ALA A 942 21.18 -4.65 16.30
C ALA A 942 20.51 -3.38 15.76
N VAL A 943 20.88 -2.93 14.56
CA VAL A 943 20.48 -1.64 14.00
C VAL A 943 19.03 -1.66 13.55
N ASP A 944 18.62 -2.68 12.79
CA ASP A 944 17.25 -2.75 12.28
C ASP A 944 16.25 -2.93 13.43
N CYS A 945 16.54 -3.77 14.42
CA CYS A 945 15.62 -3.97 15.55
C CYS A 945 15.38 -2.69 16.35
N SER A 946 16.42 -1.87 16.58
CA SER A 946 16.27 -0.59 17.26
C SER A 946 15.56 0.47 16.40
N LEU A 947 16.03 0.70 15.16
CA LEU A 947 15.51 1.79 14.31
C LEU A 947 14.14 1.46 13.68
N ASP A 948 13.97 0.27 13.08
CA ASP A 948 12.67 -0.16 12.56
C ASP A 948 11.68 -0.40 13.72
N GLY A 949 12.16 -0.87 14.89
CA GLY A 949 11.36 -1.03 16.12
C GLY A 949 10.78 0.30 16.63
N TRP A 950 11.62 1.33 16.80
CA TRP A 950 11.16 2.68 17.15
C TRP A 950 10.08 3.18 16.18
N ARG A 951 10.31 3.03 14.87
CA ARG A 951 9.41 3.49 13.81
C ARG A 951 8.08 2.73 13.77
N LEU A 952 8.10 1.42 14.04
CA LEU A 952 6.89 0.60 14.10
C LEU A 952 6.00 1.00 15.27
N LEU A 953 6.61 1.28 16.43
CA LEU A 953 5.95 1.70 17.67
C LEU A 953 5.48 3.17 17.69
N LEU A 954 5.71 3.96 16.64
CA LEU A 954 5.10 5.29 16.52
C LEU A 954 3.56 5.18 16.42
N PRO A 955 2.78 6.02 17.12
CA PRO A 955 1.33 6.08 16.94
C PRO A 955 0.97 6.58 15.52
N PRO A 956 -0.23 6.27 14.99
CA PRO A 956 -0.61 6.68 13.63
C PRO A 956 -0.52 8.18 13.37
N GLU A 957 -0.84 8.99 14.38
CA GLU A 957 -0.77 10.46 14.33
C GLU A 957 0.66 10.97 14.11
N ARG A 958 1.65 10.45 14.85
CA ARG A 958 3.07 10.87 14.77
C ARG A 958 3.84 10.17 13.63
N LYS A 959 3.19 9.36 12.79
CA LYS A 959 3.80 8.81 11.56
C LYS A 959 3.84 9.85 10.44
N ASN A 960 2.91 10.80 10.44
CA ASN A 960 2.93 11.96 9.55
C ASN A 960 3.73 13.09 10.23
N VAL A 961 4.74 13.62 9.53
CA VAL A 961 5.56 14.76 10.02
C VAL A 961 4.84 16.10 9.81
N MET A 962 3.84 16.15 8.92
CA MET A 962 3.03 17.32 8.63
C MET A 962 1.67 17.20 9.32
N ASN A 963 1.24 18.26 10.02
CA ASN A 963 -0.06 18.32 10.68
C ASN A 963 -1.20 18.63 9.69
N GLU A 964 -2.46 18.58 10.15
CA GLU A 964 -3.64 18.85 9.31
C GLU A 964 -3.68 20.28 8.72
N ASN A 965 -2.94 21.23 9.33
CA ASN A 965 -2.82 22.61 8.86
C ASN A 965 -1.75 22.79 7.76
N GLY A 966 -0.97 21.75 7.45
CA GLY A 966 0.14 21.82 6.50
C GLY A 966 1.46 22.33 7.10
N GLU A 967 1.56 22.42 8.42
CA GLU A 967 2.79 22.79 9.13
C GLU A 967 3.62 21.54 9.46
N ILE A 968 4.95 21.70 9.52
CA ILE A 968 5.88 20.61 9.84
C ILE A 968 6.13 20.58 11.35
N ASP A 969 5.95 19.41 11.95
CA ASP A 969 6.46 19.08 13.28
C ASP A 969 7.97 18.86 13.17
N GLU A 970 8.75 19.91 13.48
CA GLU A 970 10.21 19.88 13.31
C GLU A 970 10.91 18.86 14.22
N LEU A 971 10.32 18.52 15.38
CA LEU A 971 10.87 17.49 16.26
C LEU A 971 10.71 16.10 15.63
N MET A 972 9.55 15.81 15.03
CA MET A 972 9.34 14.58 14.25
C MET A 972 10.10 14.57 12.93
N PHE A 973 10.28 15.72 12.27
CA PHE A 973 11.11 15.86 11.08
C PHE A 973 12.55 15.44 11.40
N GLN A 974 13.14 16.05 12.44
CA GLN A 974 14.48 15.71 12.92
C GLN A 974 14.59 14.24 13.33
N ALA A 975 13.59 13.70 14.05
CA ALA A 975 13.60 12.30 14.49
C ALA A 975 13.60 11.33 13.30
N GLN A 976 12.72 11.53 12.30
CA GLN A 976 12.69 10.68 11.11
C GLN A 976 13.97 10.85 10.27
N LEU A 977 14.45 12.07 10.07
CA LEU A 977 15.68 12.35 9.34
C LEU A 977 16.90 11.67 9.98
N LEU A 978 17.00 11.72 11.32
CA LEU A 978 18.03 11.07 12.11
C LEU A 978 18.02 9.55 11.90
N THR A 979 16.85 8.90 12.01
CA THR A 979 16.79 7.44 11.78
C THR A 979 17.22 7.05 10.37
N HIS A 980 16.89 7.84 9.35
CA HIS A 980 17.29 7.58 7.98
C HIS A 980 18.80 7.75 7.76
N VAL A 981 19.43 8.82 8.27
CA VAL A 981 20.89 8.95 8.16
C VAL A 981 21.64 7.89 8.98
N SER A 982 21.13 7.50 10.16
CA SER A 982 21.72 6.39 10.93
C SER A 982 21.69 5.08 10.13
N THR A 983 20.58 4.76 9.46
CA THR A 983 20.51 3.60 8.55
C THR A 983 21.50 3.73 7.38
N ILE A 984 21.65 4.91 6.78
CA ILE A 984 22.62 5.14 5.69
C ILE A 984 24.04 4.86 6.18
N GLY A 985 24.47 5.51 7.26
CA GLY A 985 25.84 5.40 7.76
C GLY A 985 26.23 4.02 8.27
N LEU A 986 25.29 3.25 8.81
CA LEU A 986 25.54 1.90 9.35
C LEU A 986 25.48 0.80 8.27
N HIS A 987 24.66 0.95 7.23
CA HIS A 987 24.57 -0.04 6.14
C HIS A 987 25.47 0.30 4.93
N ARG A 988 25.89 1.56 4.74
CA ARG A 988 26.72 1.95 3.58
C ARG A 988 28.07 1.21 3.52
N PRO A 989 28.85 1.04 4.60
CA PRO A 989 30.13 0.32 4.55
C PRO A 989 30.00 -1.13 4.08
N LEU A 990 28.86 -1.78 4.35
CA LEU A 990 28.57 -3.16 3.95
C LEU A 990 27.81 -3.29 2.61
N SER A 991 27.62 -2.18 1.90
CA SER A 991 26.84 -2.12 0.65
C SER A 991 27.73 -2.13 -0.59
N ALA A 992 27.11 -2.21 -1.78
CA ALA A 992 27.80 -2.02 -3.05
C ALA A 992 28.20 -0.55 -3.30
N LEU A 993 27.77 0.38 -2.44
CA LEU A 993 28.00 1.83 -2.56
C LEU A 993 29.33 2.22 -1.91
N LYS A 994 30.43 1.72 -2.49
CA LYS A 994 31.79 2.03 -2.05
C LYS A 994 32.00 3.55 -1.92
N PHE A 995 32.77 3.95 -0.92
CA PHE A 995 33.24 5.32 -0.78
C PHE A 995 34.23 5.63 -1.91
N ASN A 996 34.07 6.78 -2.55
CA ASN A 996 35.06 7.31 -3.48
C ASN A 996 36.06 8.18 -2.70
N ALA A 997 37.36 8.08 -3.00
CA ALA A 997 38.40 8.87 -2.31
C ALA A 997 38.15 10.39 -2.37
N ILE A 998 37.48 10.90 -3.42
CA ILE A 998 37.10 12.32 -3.51
C ILE A 998 36.07 12.74 -2.43
N GLU A 999 35.35 11.80 -1.81
CA GLU A 999 34.41 12.10 -0.73
C GLU A 999 35.10 12.67 0.52
N ASN A 1000 36.40 12.43 0.70
CA ASN A 1000 37.21 13.01 1.78
C ASN A 1000 37.26 14.56 1.73
N VAL A 1001 36.93 15.18 0.58
CA VAL A 1001 36.79 16.63 0.45
C VAL A 1001 35.56 17.16 1.21
N SER A 1002 34.57 16.31 1.50
CA SER A 1002 33.38 16.70 2.27
C SER A 1002 33.69 16.75 3.77
N SER A 1003 33.52 17.94 4.35
CA SER A 1003 33.53 18.21 5.80
C SER A 1003 32.45 17.46 6.60
N CYS A 1004 31.57 16.72 5.91
CA CYS A 1004 30.50 15.89 6.45
C CYS A 1004 30.57 14.43 5.96
N ALA A 1005 31.65 14.01 5.29
CA ALA A 1005 31.90 12.60 5.03
C ALA A 1005 32.40 11.89 6.30
N ARG A 1006 32.06 10.61 6.44
CA ARG A 1006 32.69 9.70 7.40
C ARG A 1006 33.89 9.04 6.74
N GLU A 1007 34.90 8.69 7.53
CA GLU A 1007 36.13 8.07 7.03
C GLU A 1007 35.83 6.80 6.20
N PRO A 1008 36.43 6.65 5.01
CA PRO A 1008 36.24 5.47 4.19
C PRO A 1008 36.96 4.27 4.80
N GLN A 1009 36.21 3.20 5.13
CA GLN A 1009 36.83 1.92 5.49
C GLN A 1009 37.55 1.34 4.27
N LEU A 1010 38.88 1.17 4.37
CA LEU A 1010 39.69 0.52 3.34
C LEU A 1010 39.35 -0.99 3.27
N ASP A 1011 39.03 -1.44 2.06
CA ASP A 1011 38.91 -2.83 1.61
C ASP A 1011 38.37 -3.85 2.63
N THR A 1012 37.12 -3.65 3.05
CA THR A 1012 36.32 -4.70 3.70
C THR A 1012 36.05 -5.86 2.72
N PRO A 1013 36.24 -7.13 3.13
CA PRO A 1013 35.93 -8.29 2.30
C PRO A 1013 34.43 -8.33 1.98
N THR A 1014 34.05 -8.79 0.77
CA THR A 1014 32.65 -8.77 0.30
C THR A 1014 31.71 -9.56 1.25
N PRO A 1015 30.79 -8.90 1.98
CA PRO A 1015 29.93 -9.58 2.95
C PRO A 1015 28.79 -10.37 2.27
N ASP A 1016 28.27 -11.40 2.94
CA ASP A 1016 27.27 -12.32 2.37
C ASP A 1016 25.94 -11.66 1.96
N LEU A 1017 25.66 -10.44 2.43
CA LEU A 1017 24.39 -9.73 2.23
C LEU A 1017 24.52 -8.33 1.60
N VAL A 1018 25.57 -8.04 0.81
CA VAL A 1018 25.78 -6.75 0.10
C VAL A 1018 24.50 -6.18 -0.51
N ASN A 1019 23.69 -7.02 -1.18
CA ASN A 1019 22.45 -6.59 -1.82
C ASN A 1019 21.38 -6.09 -0.82
N VAL A 1020 21.33 -6.63 0.40
CA VAL A 1020 20.39 -6.21 1.45
C VAL A 1020 20.79 -4.85 2.02
N HIS A 1021 22.09 -4.68 2.34
CA HIS A 1021 22.64 -3.40 2.79
C HIS A 1021 22.44 -2.30 1.75
N THR A 1022 22.74 -2.59 0.48
CA THR A 1022 22.51 -1.68 -0.65
C THR A 1022 21.04 -1.26 -0.75
N ALA A 1023 20.10 -2.21 -0.66
CA ALA A 1023 18.67 -1.91 -0.72
C ALA A 1023 18.18 -1.10 0.50
N ARG A 1024 18.75 -1.30 1.69
CA ARG A 1024 18.45 -0.50 2.89
C ARG A 1024 18.94 0.94 2.74
N VAL A 1025 20.18 1.15 2.31
CA VAL A 1025 20.75 2.49 2.07
C VAL A 1025 19.91 3.26 1.05
N LEU A 1026 19.63 2.68 -0.12
CA LEU A 1026 18.85 3.35 -1.16
C LEU A 1026 17.43 3.72 -0.71
N ARG A 1027 16.77 2.86 0.08
CA ARG A 1027 15.44 3.16 0.65
C ARG A 1027 15.48 4.24 1.73
N ALA A 1028 16.54 4.31 2.53
CA ALA A 1028 16.72 5.36 3.52
C ALA A 1028 17.01 6.72 2.85
N VAL A 1029 17.83 6.74 1.79
CA VAL A 1029 18.04 7.90 0.92
C VAL A 1029 16.73 8.36 0.28
N GLU A 1030 15.94 7.46 -0.31
CA GLU A 1030 14.64 7.77 -0.90
C GLU A 1030 13.65 8.35 0.13
N ALA A 1031 13.64 7.80 1.36
CA ALA A 1031 12.80 8.29 2.45
C ALA A 1031 13.23 9.70 2.93
N GLN A 1032 14.53 9.94 3.06
CA GLN A 1032 15.09 11.27 3.34
C GLN A 1032 14.71 12.28 2.24
N ILE A 1033 14.83 11.92 0.97
CA ILE A 1033 14.44 12.78 -0.16
C ILE A 1033 12.94 13.11 -0.10
N ARG A 1034 12.08 12.14 0.19
CA ARG A 1034 10.63 12.37 0.37
C ARG A 1034 10.32 13.32 1.54
N LEU A 1035 11.08 13.23 2.63
CA LEU A 1035 10.95 14.11 3.79
C LEU A 1035 11.35 15.56 3.44
N LEU A 1036 12.44 15.74 2.67
CA LEU A 1036 12.87 17.05 2.16
C LEU A 1036 11.95 17.64 1.07
N ALA A 1037 11.20 16.79 0.37
CA ALA A 1037 10.26 17.19 -0.68
C ALA A 1037 8.88 17.64 -0.14
N LEU A 1038 8.68 17.68 1.18
CA LEU A 1038 7.46 18.23 1.78
C LEU A 1038 7.34 19.72 1.45
N PRO A 1039 6.12 20.22 1.12
CA PRO A 1039 5.93 21.59 0.67
C PRO A 1039 6.05 22.60 1.83
N VAL A 1040 7.27 23.07 2.11
CA VAL A 1040 7.54 24.15 3.07
C VAL A 1040 7.47 25.51 2.36
N ARG A 1041 6.85 26.52 2.98
CA ARG A 1041 6.80 27.89 2.42
C ARG A 1041 8.19 28.51 2.26
N ARG A 1042 9.13 28.15 3.13
CA ARG A 1042 10.57 28.43 3.07
C ARG A 1042 11.30 27.31 3.83
N PHE A 1043 12.48 26.88 3.38
CA PHE A 1043 13.25 25.78 4.01
C PHE A 1043 13.98 26.27 5.28
N HIS A 1044 13.35 26.12 6.46
CA HIS A 1044 13.76 26.72 7.74
C HIS A 1044 14.05 25.67 8.83
N HIS A 1045 14.82 24.64 8.49
CA HIS A 1045 15.22 23.60 9.45
C HIS A 1045 16.50 23.97 10.23
N THR A 1046 16.77 23.24 11.32
CA THR A 1046 18.02 23.37 12.09
C THR A 1046 19.26 23.12 11.21
N PRO A 1047 20.39 23.85 11.39
CA PRO A 1047 21.56 23.70 10.53
C PRO A 1047 22.19 22.29 10.59
N PHE A 1048 21.97 21.51 11.65
CA PHE A 1048 22.40 20.11 11.76
C PHE A 1048 21.80 19.18 10.68
N THR A 1049 20.71 19.58 10.03
CA THR A 1049 20.20 18.88 8.84
C THR A 1049 21.22 18.83 7.71
N THR A 1050 22.16 19.79 7.63
CA THR A 1050 23.25 19.82 6.64
C THR A 1050 23.99 18.49 6.55
N CYS A 1051 24.44 17.96 7.67
CA CYS A 1051 25.23 16.73 7.73
C CYS A 1051 24.35 15.52 7.38
N MET A 1052 23.13 15.48 7.91
CA MET A 1052 22.18 14.40 7.66
C MET A 1052 21.86 14.25 6.17
N VAL A 1053 21.62 15.37 5.48
CA VAL A 1053 21.33 15.43 4.04
C VAL A 1053 22.58 15.21 3.18
N SER A 1054 23.74 15.69 3.64
CA SER A 1054 25.03 15.45 2.98
C SER A 1054 25.30 13.96 2.83
N GLU A 1055 25.18 13.20 3.92
CA GLU A 1055 25.51 11.78 3.96
C GLU A 1055 24.65 10.95 2.99
N GLY A 1056 23.34 11.25 2.89
CA GLY A 1056 22.47 10.62 1.89
C GLY A 1056 22.72 11.09 0.45
N THR A 1057 23.11 12.36 0.25
CA THR A 1057 23.50 12.87 -1.08
C THR A 1057 24.79 12.22 -1.57
N LEU A 1058 25.78 11.98 -0.68
CA LEU A 1058 27.00 11.25 -0.99
C LEU A 1058 26.74 9.77 -1.31
N ALA A 1059 25.88 9.10 -0.54
CA ALA A 1059 25.43 7.74 -0.84
C ALA A 1059 24.72 7.65 -2.21
N LEU A 1060 23.91 8.66 -2.56
CA LEU A 1060 23.26 8.75 -3.86
C LEU A 1060 24.25 9.01 -5.00
N LEU A 1061 25.30 9.80 -4.79
CA LEU A 1061 26.38 10.01 -5.75
C LEU A 1061 27.19 8.73 -6.01
N SER A 1062 27.52 7.96 -4.96
CA SER A 1062 28.10 6.62 -5.10
C SER A 1062 27.17 5.67 -5.88
N ALA A 1063 25.86 5.73 -5.64
CA ALA A 1063 24.89 4.94 -6.42
C ALA A 1063 24.82 5.35 -7.90
N CYS A 1064 25.02 6.64 -8.21
CA CYS A 1064 25.09 7.14 -9.59
C CYS A 1064 26.30 6.58 -10.37
N SER A 1065 27.44 6.35 -9.71
CA SER A 1065 28.63 5.78 -10.36
C SER A 1065 28.61 4.25 -10.39
N ALA A 1066 28.16 3.59 -9.32
CA ALA A 1066 28.23 2.14 -9.17
C ALA A 1066 27.05 1.38 -9.78
N LEU A 1067 25.82 1.93 -9.73
CA LEU A 1067 24.59 1.17 -9.98
C LEU A 1067 23.68 1.77 -11.06
N PHE A 1068 23.39 3.07 -11.01
CA PHE A 1068 22.32 3.67 -11.81
C PHE A 1068 22.73 3.97 -13.26
N LYS A 1069 21.84 3.67 -14.20
CA LYS A 1069 22.04 3.89 -15.65
C LYS A 1069 20.76 4.39 -16.31
N GLY A 1070 20.89 5.15 -17.39
CA GLY A 1070 19.74 5.61 -18.18
C GLY A 1070 18.77 6.49 -17.37
N LYS A 1071 17.51 6.06 -17.23
CA LYS A 1071 16.45 6.82 -16.55
C LYS A 1071 16.69 6.97 -15.05
N ASP A 1072 17.20 5.93 -14.40
CA ASP A 1072 17.39 5.94 -12.94
C ASP A 1072 18.49 6.93 -12.55
N LEU A 1073 19.53 7.04 -13.40
CA LEU A 1073 20.57 8.06 -13.27
C LEU A 1073 20.03 9.49 -13.49
N ALA A 1074 19.05 9.69 -14.38
CA ALA A 1074 18.41 10.98 -14.56
C ALA A 1074 17.59 11.39 -13.32
N ILE A 1075 16.79 10.46 -12.77
CA ILE A 1075 16.02 10.67 -11.54
C ILE A 1075 16.96 10.98 -10.36
N ALA A 1076 18.04 10.19 -10.19
CA ALA A 1076 19.02 10.43 -9.13
C ALA A 1076 19.70 11.81 -9.25
N ARG A 1077 20.01 12.27 -10.48
CA ARG A 1077 20.56 13.61 -10.72
C ARG A 1077 19.56 14.73 -10.41
N ASP A 1078 18.27 14.50 -10.63
CA ASP A 1078 17.22 15.46 -10.26
C ASP A 1078 17.03 15.52 -8.74
N GLN A 1079 17.12 14.38 -8.06
CA GLN A 1079 17.14 14.27 -6.59
C GLN A 1079 18.37 14.96 -5.97
N ILE A 1080 19.57 14.75 -6.52
CA ILE A 1080 20.80 15.47 -6.11
C ILE A 1080 20.64 16.99 -6.31
N ARG A 1081 19.99 17.42 -7.39
CA ARG A 1081 19.71 18.85 -7.62
C ARG A 1081 18.77 19.43 -6.56
N MET A 1082 17.77 18.66 -6.14
CA MET A 1082 16.83 19.05 -5.09
C MET A 1082 17.53 19.15 -3.72
N THR A 1083 18.30 18.13 -3.31
CA THR A 1083 19.01 18.15 -2.02
C THR A 1083 20.05 19.27 -1.96
N LEU A 1084 20.80 19.51 -3.04
CA LEU A 1084 21.68 20.68 -3.17
C LEU A 1084 20.90 22.01 -3.13
N GLY A 1085 19.66 22.04 -3.62
CA GLY A 1085 18.77 23.20 -3.49
C GLY A 1085 18.43 23.51 -2.03
N CYS A 1086 18.01 22.50 -1.27
CA CYS A 1086 17.76 22.60 0.17
C CYS A 1086 18.99 23.10 0.95
N LEU A 1087 20.15 22.50 0.69
CA LEU A 1087 21.40 22.90 1.34
C LEU A 1087 21.85 24.32 0.97
N LYS A 1088 21.60 24.78 -0.27
CA LYS A 1088 21.88 26.17 -0.67
C LYS A 1088 21.09 27.19 0.14
N VAL A 1089 19.81 26.93 0.42
CA VAL A 1089 18.97 27.84 1.22
C VAL A 1089 19.52 27.97 2.65
N LEU A 1090 19.94 26.86 3.28
CA LEU A 1090 20.63 26.93 4.58
C LEU A 1090 21.99 27.63 4.49
N GLY A 1091 22.72 27.44 3.39
CA GLY A 1091 23.99 28.10 3.11
C GLY A 1091 23.90 29.62 2.95
N GLU A 1092 22.71 30.20 2.74
CA GLU A 1092 22.52 31.65 2.77
C GLU A 1092 22.67 32.25 4.18
N VAL A 1093 22.52 31.45 5.23
CA VAL A 1093 22.60 31.86 6.64
C VAL A 1093 23.88 31.32 7.31
N TRP A 1094 24.28 30.09 6.95
CA TRP A 1094 25.34 29.34 7.62
C TRP A 1094 26.55 29.12 6.69
N PRO A 1095 27.67 29.86 6.87
CA PRO A 1095 28.83 29.79 5.99
C PRO A 1095 29.41 28.38 5.83
N ARG A 1096 29.37 27.57 6.90
CA ARG A 1096 29.84 26.17 6.85
C ARG A 1096 28.96 25.29 5.95
N THR A 1097 27.65 25.52 5.93
CA THR A 1097 26.74 24.84 4.99
C THR A 1097 27.00 25.30 3.55
N ALA A 1098 27.30 26.58 3.32
CA ALA A 1098 27.72 27.07 2.01
C ALA A 1098 29.05 26.45 1.53
N ARG A 1099 29.98 26.15 2.45
CA ARG A 1099 31.20 25.38 2.14
C ARG A 1099 30.86 23.94 1.75
N ASN A 1100 30.06 23.25 2.57
CA ASN A 1100 29.61 21.87 2.30
C ASN A 1100 28.88 21.72 0.96
N VAL A 1101 28.06 22.69 0.54
CA VAL A 1101 27.47 22.72 -0.80
C VAL A 1101 28.54 22.67 -1.90
N ARG A 1102 29.64 23.44 -1.76
CA ARG A 1102 30.74 23.45 -2.74
C ARG A 1102 31.49 22.11 -2.75
N GLU A 1103 31.74 21.53 -1.57
CA GLU A 1103 32.38 20.22 -1.42
C GLU A 1103 31.57 19.13 -2.17
N ILE A 1104 30.26 19.05 -1.93
CA ILE A 1104 29.36 18.10 -2.61
C ILE A 1104 29.28 18.40 -4.13
N GLN A 1105 29.30 19.68 -4.55
CA GLN A 1105 29.34 20.03 -5.96
C GLN A 1105 30.63 19.56 -6.64
N THR A 1106 31.79 19.70 -6.00
CA THR A 1106 33.08 19.20 -6.49
C THR A 1106 33.06 17.67 -6.63
N ILE A 1107 32.61 16.96 -5.60
CA ILE A 1107 32.44 15.50 -5.62
C ILE A 1107 31.52 15.09 -6.78
N ALA A 1108 30.38 15.76 -6.94
CA ALA A 1108 29.43 15.48 -8.02
C ALA A 1108 29.99 15.74 -9.42
N GLN A 1109 30.84 16.75 -9.61
CA GLN A 1109 31.51 17.00 -10.90
C GLN A 1109 32.46 15.87 -11.27
N CYS A 1110 33.30 15.43 -10.32
CA CYS A 1110 34.23 14.32 -10.51
C CYS A 1110 33.49 12.99 -10.75
N VAL A 1111 32.54 12.63 -9.86
CA VAL A 1111 31.83 11.34 -9.88
C VAL A 1111 30.91 11.19 -11.12
N LEU A 1112 30.33 12.29 -11.63
CA LEU A 1112 29.44 12.26 -12.78
C LEU A 1112 30.12 12.62 -14.11
N GLY A 1113 31.44 12.80 -14.13
CA GLY A 1113 32.22 13.09 -15.34
C GLY A 1113 31.86 14.42 -16.02
N LEU A 1114 31.42 15.43 -15.27
CA LEU A 1114 30.89 16.69 -15.82
C LEU A 1114 31.98 17.72 -16.16
N GLY A 1115 33.26 17.32 -16.10
CA GLY A 1115 34.44 18.18 -16.18
C GLY A 1115 35.47 17.79 -17.24
N GLN A 1116 35.07 17.26 -18.39
CA GLN A 1116 35.94 17.19 -19.58
C GLN A 1116 35.25 17.77 -20.81
N GLY A 1117 35.54 19.05 -21.07
CA GLY A 1117 35.00 19.84 -22.17
C GLY A 1117 36.04 20.78 -22.76
N ALA A 1118 37.26 20.28 -22.99
CA ALA A 1118 38.32 20.99 -23.70
C ALA A 1118 39.13 20.00 -24.56
N SER A 1119 38.96 20.14 -25.88
CA SER A 1119 39.85 19.76 -26.98
C SER A 1119 40.88 18.62 -26.79
N TYR A 1120 40.78 17.53 -27.57
CA TYR A 1120 41.81 17.16 -28.56
C TYR A 1120 41.29 16.10 -29.56
N HIS A 1121 42.01 15.93 -30.67
CA HIS A 1121 41.55 15.22 -31.88
C HIS A 1121 41.56 13.69 -31.80
N SER A 1122 40.70 13.11 -32.65
CA SER A 1122 40.53 11.69 -32.95
C SER A 1122 41.72 10.99 -33.63
N THR A 1123 42.05 9.76 -33.19
CA THR A 1123 42.22 8.56 -34.06
C THR A 1123 42.26 7.25 -33.24
N PRO A 1124 41.97 6.06 -33.82
CA PRO A 1124 41.68 4.82 -33.07
C PRO A 1124 42.72 3.68 -33.17
N GLY A 1125 42.68 2.75 -32.21
CA GLY A 1125 43.46 1.50 -32.14
C GLY A 1125 44.20 1.38 -30.80
N SER A 1126 44.43 0.20 -30.20
CA SER A 1126 44.05 -1.17 -30.57
C SER A 1126 44.19 -2.11 -29.35
N SER A 1127 43.37 -3.16 -29.32
CA SER A 1127 43.65 -4.52 -28.79
C SER A 1127 44.39 -4.76 -27.46
N GLU A 1128 43.67 -5.48 -26.59
CA GLU A 1128 44.14 -6.64 -25.78
C GLU A 1128 44.91 -6.43 -24.46
N LEU A 1129 44.55 -7.30 -23.50
CA LEU A 1129 45.21 -7.46 -22.19
C LEU A 1129 46.58 -8.16 -22.35
N PRO A 1130 47.42 -8.16 -21.30
CA PRO A 1130 47.44 -9.38 -20.50
C PRO A 1130 47.43 -9.17 -18.98
N SER A 1131 46.91 -10.20 -18.31
CA SER A 1131 46.99 -10.44 -16.86
C SER A 1131 48.42 -10.61 -16.35
N PHE A 1132 48.66 -10.26 -15.08
CA PHE A 1132 49.69 -10.91 -14.28
C PHE A 1132 49.16 -11.33 -12.90
N GLY A 1133 49.56 -12.53 -12.48
CA GLY A 1133 49.22 -13.12 -11.18
C GLY A 1133 50.29 -12.87 -10.12
N ALA A 1134 50.05 -13.47 -8.94
CA ALA A 1134 50.90 -13.35 -7.76
C ALA A 1134 52.30 -13.98 -7.93
N ASP A 1135 53.29 -13.43 -7.22
CA ASP A 1135 53.92 -14.08 -6.04
C ASP A 1135 55.10 -13.24 -5.51
N GLY A 1136 55.55 -13.51 -4.28
CA GLY A 1136 56.97 -13.27 -3.92
C GLY A 1136 57.30 -12.16 -2.91
N ILE A 1137 57.03 -12.44 -1.63
CA ILE A 1137 57.65 -11.88 -0.41
C ILE A 1137 59.16 -11.53 -0.56
N SER A 1138 59.61 -10.35 -0.10
CA SER A 1138 60.67 -10.18 0.95
C SER A 1138 61.09 -8.71 1.17
N LEU A 1139 61.72 -8.44 2.33
CA LEU A 1139 61.99 -7.11 2.89
C LEU A 1139 63.38 -6.53 2.54
N ASP A 1140 63.43 -5.19 2.62
CA ASP A 1140 64.44 -4.34 3.29
C ASP A 1140 65.71 -3.78 2.62
N SER A 1141 66.10 -2.63 3.21
CA SER A 1141 67.40 -1.92 3.21
C SER A 1141 67.74 -0.86 2.14
N THR A 1142 67.17 0.34 2.35
CA THR A 1142 67.85 1.63 2.65
C THR A 1142 69.09 2.17 1.89
N ASN A 1143 69.11 3.52 1.80
CA ASN A 1143 70.17 4.47 1.38
C ASN A 1143 70.39 4.65 -0.15
N GLY A 1144 70.49 5.86 -0.71
CA GLY A 1144 70.31 7.22 -0.16
C GLY A 1144 70.96 8.32 -1.05
N GLY A 1145 70.43 9.55 -1.04
CA GLY A 1145 71.02 10.75 -1.68
C GLY A 1145 70.23 11.31 -2.88
N LEU A 1146 69.39 12.34 -2.68
CA LEU A 1146 69.62 13.77 -2.98
C LEU A 1146 69.61 14.12 -4.49
N SER A 1147 68.48 14.58 -5.05
CA SER A 1147 68.07 16.02 -5.19
C SER A 1147 68.68 16.71 -6.42
N THR A 1148 67.98 17.49 -7.25
CA THR A 1148 66.56 17.92 -7.34
C THR A 1148 66.40 18.60 -8.70
N ASP A 1149 65.24 18.47 -9.35
CA ASP A 1149 64.63 19.55 -10.16
C ASP A 1149 63.22 19.10 -10.60
N ASP A 1150 62.19 19.73 -10.04
CA ASP A 1150 60.78 19.54 -10.40
C ASP A 1150 60.38 20.54 -11.50
N ASN A 1151 59.47 20.14 -12.41
CA ASN A 1151 58.15 20.80 -12.52
C ASN A 1151 57.18 20.20 -13.57
N GLU A 1152 55.93 20.68 -13.50
CA GLU A 1152 54.85 20.53 -14.49
C GLU A 1152 54.05 19.21 -14.54
N LEU A 1153 53.71 18.66 -13.36
CA LEU A 1153 52.34 18.12 -13.16
C LEU A 1153 51.88 18.04 -11.69
N GLY A 1154 52.80 18.05 -10.71
CA GLY A 1154 52.47 17.95 -9.28
C GLY A 1154 51.85 19.21 -8.64
N THR A 1155 51.89 20.36 -9.32
CA THR A 1155 51.54 21.68 -8.77
C THR A 1155 50.04 21.95 -8.58
N ALA A 1156 49.15 21.02 -8.95
CA ALA A 1156 47.70 21.18 -8.80
C ALA A 1156 47.08 20.46 -7.58
N LEU A 1157 47.80 19.54 -6.93
CA LEU A 1157 47.28 18.75 -5.80
C LEU A 1157 47.96 19.07 -4.45
N GLY A 1158 49.17 19.62 -4.44
CA GLY A 1158 49.91 19.95 -3.21
C GLY A 1158 49.45 21.22 -2.46
N ALA A 1159 48.34 21.84 -2.85
CA ALA A 1159 47.86 23.12 -2.29
C ALA A 1159 46.61 22.98 -1.39
N ILE A 1160 46.26 21.75 -0.98
CA ILE A 1160 45.02 21.46 -0.21
C ILE A 1160 45.31 20.92 1.20
N ASP A 1161 46.49 20.34 1.46
CA ASP A 1161 46.80 19.74 2.78
C ASP A 1161 46.89 20.77 3.92
N ASP A 1162 47.12 22.06 3.63
CA ASP A 1162 47.06 23.16 4.62
C ASP A 1162 45.64 23.69 4.89
N LEU A 1163 44.60 23.20 4.19
CA LEU A 1163 43.20 23.63 4.41
C LEU A 1163 42.39 22.71 5.33
N CYS A 1164 42.88 21.49 5.61
CA CYS A 1164 42.15 20.45 6.33
C CYS A 1164 42.66 20.26 7.76
N GLY A 1165 42.62 21.33 8.56
CA GLY A 1165 43.03 21.30 9.97
C GLY A 1165 42.22 20.33 10.84
N TRP A 1166 42.76 19.12 11.01
CA TRP A 1166 42.41 18.16 12.06
C TRP A 1166 43.68 17.89 12.89
N TYR A 1167 43.61 18.16 14.18
CA TYR A 1167 44.68 17.81 15.12
C TYR A 1167 44.67 16.30 15.37
N ASN A 1168 45.84 15.66 15.24
CA ASN A 1168 46.09 14.37 15.87
C ASN A 1168 45.81 14.47 17.37
N LEU A 1169 44.91 13.61 17.87
CA LEU A 1169 44.63 13.43 19.29
C LEU A 1169 44.53 11.93 19.57
N GLY A 1170 45.67 11.28 19.40
CA GLY A 1170 45.88 9.84 19.50
C GLY A 1170 47.33 9.51 19.79
N ASP A 1171 47.92 10.23 20.76
CA ASP A 1171 49.19 9.89 21.43
C ASP A 1171 49.32 10.79 22.68
N LEU A 1172 48.90 10.28 23.84
CA LEU A 1172 49.21 10.82 25.19
C LEU A 1172 48.75 9.83 26.29
N ASP A 1173 49.10 8.56 26.18
CA ASP A 1173 48.93 7.54 27.23
C ASP A 1173 50.26 6.80 27.47
N ASP A 1174 51.19 7.50 28.12
CA ASP A 1174 52.44 7.03 28.74
C ASP A 1174 52.96 8.27 29.52
N LEU A 1175 53.25 8.31 30.84
CA LEU A 1175 53.74 7.38 31.87
C LEU A 1175 53.53 8.10 33.26
N PRO A 1176 54.02 7.62 34.44
CA PRO A 1176 54.42 6.28 34.91
C PRO A 1176 53.84 5.87 36.31
N TRP A 1177 54.24 4.68 36.80
CA TRP A 1177 54.11 4.12 38.18
C TRP A 1177 52.70 3.65 38.63
N GLY A 1178 52.45 2.47 39.21
CA GLY A 1178 53.32 1.49 39.84
C GLY A 1178 52.58 0.82 41.04
N MET A 1179 52.52 -0.52 41.04
CA MET A 1179 52.27 -1.43 42.18
C MET A 1179 50.85 -1.62 42.81
N SER A 1180 50.44 -2.91 42.74
CA SER A 1180 50.04 -3.80 43.86
C SER A 1180 48.55 -4.14 44.10
N ASN A 1181 48.32 -5.47 44.15
CA ASN A 1181 47.37 -6.26 44.95
C ASN A 1181 45.87 -5.93 44.92
N GLY A 1182 44.94 -6.89 44.84
CA GLY A 1182 45.06 -8.36 44.78
C GLY A 1182 43.71 -9.04 45.10
N LEU A 1183 43.68 -10.37 44.93
CA LEU A 1183 42.51 -11.30 44.96
C LEU A 1183 41.60 -11.27 43.72
#